data_AF-A0A936MKN8-F1
#
_entry.id   AF-A0A936MKN8-F1
#
_cell.length_a   1.000
_cell.length_b   1.000
_cell.length_c   1.000
_cell.angle_alpha   90.00
_cell.angle_beta   90.00
_cell.angle_gamma   90.00
#
_symmetry.space_group_name_H-M   'P 1'
#
loop_
_entity.id
_entity.type
_entity.pdbx_description
1 polymer ?
#
loop_
_entity_poly.entity_id
_entity_poly.type
_entity_poly.pdbx_seq_one_letter_code
_entity_poly.pdbx_strand_id
1 'polypeptide(L)'
;MGYDPGFFWVLAPFIVLSMILFTRYPTTNYIFDEQEALLANPYVNATGGLKFIDAIHRDFWGLPADRSVGSYRPLPNFLWRALWIISKQPFFHHFYNVVFHAINGAMLSMFVFHATRRRGTSYLAGAIFVCSAVLTEAVSGIVGIADVFGGMGALFALYALVLPGWAMPIGVFFALLFGLFSKESAIVCVPLVPFAALVTAPLLHPERPQRVLRTCAAAVGSVAAFVLYVELRRRWFLSPTPEELLEPLPEQASALTRAARAFLLWFHQAPLPRDPLNNPLANVETPLRVAGALRVYLRGLGQVVFPKTLSGDYSFPQEPAPEHPIFVESVLGAFFMVGPILVGVWAWISAMRRESKARTDAALLGWKPAGKARMRMAVVASFLFALAPLLVAIEVFLLRPRGIFLTIRGFSWAIIAVPLLALSFGLFAESGRAVVDPDAGHHGPRPLGRAGLALVSLGLVWLVVSYFPHSNIPVVLPTVRAERFWYFPVIGTSMVLAFAFVALHEALKNKGKLGMLVPALLGGFFAFQCTKAYMHARDYRSDLTFWEATKDAVPQSAKAHLNYSVMKGARADMETRLHESRIALELAPKWPMAHIYTGDTLCRMHRADEAWPLYASGFALGPNEPGLIALALQCLYDEKKLFDHADELREIAAEHPGTWIAYLGIDTLDNGEKHGGVDPKYRPRSYNEGPKESVD
;
A
#
# COMPACT_ATOMS: atom_id res chain seq x y z
N MET A 1 22.80 -23.38 1.85
CA MET A 1 21.92 -24.56 1.96
C MET A 1 22.08 -25.43 0.73
N GLY A 2 22.27 -26.74 0.91
CA GLY A 2 22.54 -27.71 -0.17
C GLY A 2 21.28 -28.27 -0.87
N TYR A 3 20.09 -27.85 -0.45
CA TYR A 3 18.81 -28.29 -1.01
C TYR A 3 18.24 -27.26 -1.99
N ASP A 4 17.50 -27.76 -2.99
CA ASP A 4 16.65 -26.89 -3.80
C ASP A 4 15.61 -26.20 -2.90
N PRO A 5 15.30 -24.92 -3.13
CA PRO A 5 14.37 -24.15 -2.32
C PRO A 5 12.94 -24.69 -2.48
N GLY A 6 12.60 -25.68 -1.66
CA GLY A 6 11.23 -26.09 -1.39
C GLY A 6 10.57 -25.18 -0.37
N PHE A 7 9.24 -25.12 -0.37
CA PHE A 7 8.48 -24.20 0.49
C PHE A 7 8.90 -24.27 1.96
N PHE A 8 8.90 -25.46 2.56
CA PHE A 8 9.29 -25.63 3.96
C PHE A 8 10.77 -25.34 4.24
N TRP A 9 11.67 -25.66 3.30
CA TRP A 9 13.11 -25.40 3.45
C TRP A 9 13.45 -23.92 3.47
N VAL A 10 12.70 -23.11 2.72
CA VAL A 10 12.87 -21.65 2.72
C VAL A 10 12.07 -21.01 3.86
N LEU A 11 10.86 -21.51 4.13
CA LEU A 11 9.97 -20.93 5.12
C LEU A 11 10.56 -21.01 6.53
N ALA A 12 11.10 -22.16 6.95
CA ALA A 12 11.63 -22.34 8.30
C ALA A 12 12.68 -21.27 8.70
N PRO A 13 13.78 -21.04 7.92
CA PRO A 13 14.73 -20.00 8.26
C PRO A 13 14.15 -18.59 8.14
N PHE A 14 13.20 -18.34 7.23
CA PHE A 14 12.58 -17.03 7.08
C PHE A 14 11.57 -16.72 8.19
N ILE A 15 10.89 -17.71 8.75
CA ILE A 15 10.07 -17.52 9.96
C ILE A 15 10.96 -17.10 11.11
N VAL A 16 12.05 -17.84 11.36
CA VAL A 16 12.99 -17.50 12.44
C VAL A 16 13.56 -16.10 12.25
N LEU A 17 13.98 -15.78 11.02
CA LEU A 17 14.52 -14.46 10.69
C LEU A 17 13.47 -13.35 10.86
N SER A 18 12.27 -13.51 10.31
CA SER A 18 11.16 -12.57 10.46
C SER A 18 10.80 -12.36 11.94
N MET A 19 10.78 -13.45 12.73
CA MET A 19 10.55 -13.38 14.17
C MET A 19 11.63 -12.60 14.90
N ILE A 20 12.91 -12.84 14.61
CA ILE A 20 14.02 -12.10 15.23
C ILE A 20 13.93 -10.61 14.90
N LEU A 21 13.58 -10.26 13.67
CA LEU A 21 13.62 -8.87 13.18
C LEU A 21 12.39 -8.05 13.57
N PHE A 22 11.18 -8.61 13.50
CA PHE A 22 9.95 -7.81 13.54
C PHE A 22 9.03 -8.11 14.72
N THR A 23 9.32 -9.12 15.54
CA THR A 23 8.45 -9.48 16.68
C THR A 23 8.48 -8.38 17.75
N ARG A 24 7.30 -7.86 18.07
CA ARG A 24 7.10 -6.93 19.19
C ARG A 24 7.28 -7.65 20.52
N TYR A 25 7.43 -6.88 21.59
CA TYR A 25 7.41 -7.44 22.93
C TYR A 25 5.99 -7.96 23.28
N PRO A 26 5.83 -9.08 24.02
CA PRO A 26 4.51 -9.65 24.31
C PRO A 26 3.54 -8.72 25.05
N THR A 27 4.03 -7.79 25.87
CA THR A 27 3.22 -6.81 26.62
C THR A 27 3.01 -5.49 25.87
N THR A 28 3.03 -5.52 24.53
CA THR A 28 2.78 -4.34 23.69
C THR A 28 1.31 -3.92 23.72
N ASN A 29 1.03 -2.61 23.65
CA ASN A 29 -0.33 -2.07 23.55
C ASN A 29 -0.76 -1.88 22.07
N TYR A 30 -2.00 -1.44 21.86
CA TYR A 30 -2.47 -1.02 20.54
C TYR A 30 -1.90 0.37 20.21
N ILE A 31 -1.14 0.46 19.11
CA ILE A 31 -0.35 1.64 18.76
C ILE A 31 -0.99 2.38 17.60
N PHE A 32 -1.14 3.70 17.73
CA PHE A 32 -1.54 4.59 16.64
C PHE A 32 -2.81 4.10 15.91
N ASP A 33 -2.75 3.87 14.59
CA ASP A 33 -3.85 3.39 13.74
C ASP A 33 -4.54 2.11 14.27
N GLU A 34 -3.85 1.30 15.08
CA GLU A 34 -4.40 0.05 15.62
C GLU A 34 -5.52 0.28 16.64
N GLN A 35 -5.50 1.43 17.31
CA GLN A 35 -6.57 1.81 18.24
C GLN A 35 -7.88 2.00 17.47
N GLU A 36 -7.85 2.69 16.33
CA GLU A 36 -9.05 2.88 15.50
C GLU A 36 -9.43 1.61 14.73
N ALA A 37 -8.46 0.92 14.14
CA ALA A 37 -8.71 -0.24 13.28
C ALA A 37 -9.19 -1.48 14.05
N LEU A 38 -8.83 -1.64 15.33
CA LEU A 38 -9.21 -2.81 16.13
C LEU A 38 -9.99 -2.47 17.41
N LEU A 39 -9.56 -1.52 18.24
CA LEU A 39 -10.25 -1.22 19.51
C LEU A 39 -11.55 -0.44 19.32
N ALA A 40 -11.53 0.59 18.48
CA ALA A 40 -12.70 1.44 18.21
C ALA A 40 -13.58 0.89 17.07
N ASN A 41 -13.05 -0.05 16.27
CA ASN A 41 -13.73 -0.60 15.11
C ASN A 41 -15.03 -1.34 15.51
N PRO A 42 -16.21 -0.83 15.12
CA PRO A 42 -17.48 -1.41 15.55
C PRO A 42 -17.72 -2.80 14.96
N TYR A 43 -17.20 -3.08 13.76
CA TYR A 43 -17.32 -4.39 13.12
C TYR A 43 -16.49 -5.45 13.87
N VAL A 44 -15.20 -5.16 14.14
CA VAL A 44 -14.32 -6.08 14.87
C VAL A 44 -14.90 -6.39 16.26
N ASN A 45 -15.50 -5.39 16.92
CA ASN A 45 -16.03 -5.49 18.29
C ASN A 45 -17.49 -5.96 18.40
N ALA A 46 -18.20 -6.30 17.31
CA ALA A 46 -19.62 -6.74 17.33
C ALA A 46 -20.61 -5.65 17.73
N THR A 47 -20.23 -4.38 17.75
CA THR A 47 -21.12 -3.34 18.29
C THR A 47 -22.18 -2.95 17.26
N GLY A 48 -23.30 -2.42 17.73
CA GLY A 48 -24.39 -1.97 16.85
C GLY A 48 -25.10 -3.08 16.07
N GLY A 49 -25.01 -4.34 16.51
CA GLY A 49 -25.71 -5.47 15.89
C GLY A 49 -25.07 -6.03 14.62
N LEU A 50 -23.79 -5.71 14.35
CA LEU A 50 -23.08 -6.13 13.14
C LEU A 50 -22.79 -7.64 13.12
N LYS A 51 -23.20 -8.28 12.03
CA LYS A 51 -22.97 -9.70 11.72
C LYS A 51 -21.62 -9.90 11.05
N PHE A 52 -21.12 -11.14 11.07
CA PHE A 52 -19.83 -11.48 10.47
C PHE A 52 -19.72 -11.06 9.00
N ILE A 53 -20.77 -11.26 8.19
CA ILE A 53 -20.79 -10.93 6.76
C ILE A 53 -20.78 -9.41 6.49
N ASP A 54 -21.12 -8.58 7.48
CA ASP A 54 -21.25 -7.12 7.28
C ASP A 54 -19.91 -6.44 6.96
N ALA A 55 -18.78 -7.15 7.07
CA ALA A 55 -17.46 -6.66 6.63
C ALA A 55 -17.47 -6.12 5.20
N ILE A 56 -18.24 -6.76 4.29
CA ILE A 56 -18.30 -6.35 2.89
C ILE A 56 -19.03 -5.02 2.68
N HIS A 57 -19.80 -4.57 3.68
CA HIS A 57 -20.53 -3.29 3.69
C HIS A 57 -19.85 -2.23 4.55
N ARG A 58 -18.62 -2.50 5.02
CA ARG A 58 -17.83 -1.61 5.85
C ARG A 58 -16.49 -1.32 5.22
N ASP A 59 -15.92 -0.18 5.57
CA ASP A 59 -14.53 0.11 5.24
C ASP A 59 -13.57 -0.59 6.24
N PHE A 60 -12.27 -0.41 6.04
CA PHE A 60 -11.21 -1.01 6.85
C PHE A 60 -11.29 -0.62 8.34
N TRP A 61 -11.93 0.50 8.67
CA TRP A 61 -12.08 1.01 10.04
C TRP A 61 -13.44 0.62 10.66
N GLY A 62 -14.25 -0.14 9.93
CA GLY A 62 -15.59 -0.55 10.35
C GLY A 62 -16.66 0.52 10.11
N LEU A 63 -16.36 1.57 9.37
CA LEU A 63 -17.28 2.67 9.09
C LEU A 63 -18.21 2.35 7.91
N PRO A 64 -19.44 2.90 7.91
CA PRO A 64 -20.32 2.87 6.74
C PRO A 64 -19.77 3.75 5.61
N ALA A 65 -20.31 3.58 4.39
CA ALA A 65 -19.74 4.16 3.18
C ALA A 65 -19.77 5.69 3.11
N ASP A 66 -20.76 6.32 3.76
CA ASP A 66 -20.93 7.78 3.91
C ASP A 66 -19.89 8.42 4.84
N ARG A 67 -19.28 7.64 5.73
CA ARG A 67 -18.24 8.10 6.66
C ARG A 67 -16.86 7.50 6.36
N SER A 68 -16.69 6.91 5.19
CA SER A 68 -15.47 6.21 4.84
C SER A 68 -14.35 7.18 4.47
N VAL A 69 -13.12 6.79 4.83
CA VAL A 69 -11.88 7.46 4.39
C VAL A 69 -11.25 6.80 3.15
N GLY A 70 -12.01 5.95 2.44
CA GLY A 70 -11.63 5.41 1.13
C GLY A 70 -10.89 4.07 1.13
N SER A 71 -10.84 3.36 2.26
CA SER A 71 -10.15 2.06 2.41
C SER A 71 -11.13 0.87 2.43
N TYR A 72 -11.35 0.22 1.28
CA TYR A 72 -12.23 -0.96 1.18
C TYR A 72 -11.46 -2.29 1.20
N ARG A 73 -11.35 -2.89 2.39
CA ARG A 73 -10.48 -4.06 2.66
C ARG A 73 -11.17 -5.12 3.55
N PRO A 74 -12.15 -5.85 3.03
CA PRO A 74 -12.95 -6.79 3.84
C PRO A 74 -12.16 -8.00 4.35
N LEU A 75 -11.09 -8.45 3.67
CA LEU A 75 -10.34 -9.65 4.11
C LEU A 75 -9.61 -9.45 5.45
N PRO A 76 -8.85 -8.35 5.67
CA PRO A 76 -8.34 -7.99 6.98
C PRO A 76 -9.42 -7.94 8.07
N ASN A 77 -10.57 -7.32 7.78
CA ASN A 77 -11.69 -7.25 8.71
C ASN A 77 -12.19 -8.65 9.09
N PHE A 78 -12.45 -9.53 8.12
CA PHE A 78 -12.87 -10.91 8.40
C PHE A 78 -11.87 -11.66 9.28
N LEU A 79 -10.57 -11.51 9.00
CA LEU A 79 -9.50 -12.11 9.81
C LEU A 79 -9.56 -11.58 11.24
N TRP A 80 -9.56 -10.27 11.42
CA TRP A 80 -9.60 -9.64 12.74
C TRP A 80 -10.83 -10.06 13.51
N ARG A 81 -12.02 -10.01 12.90
CA ARG A 81 -13.26 -10.44 13.53
C ARG A 81 -13.22 -11.89 14.00
N ALA A 82 -12.68 -12.79 13.17
CA ALA A 82 -12.55 -14.21 13.51
C ALA A 82 -11.52 -14.47 14.61
N LEU A 83 -10.47 -13.65 14.70
CA LEU A 83 -9.40 -13.82 15.68
C LEU A 83 -9.66 -13.06 16.99
N TRP A 84 -10.47 -12.00 16.97
CA TRP A 84 -10.83 -11.18 18.12
C TRP A 84 -11.58 -11.96 19.20
N ILE A 85 -12.29 -13.03 18.81
CA ILE A 85 -12.96 -13.94 19.75
C ILE A 85 -11.97 -14.87 20.48
N ILE A 86 -10.78 -15.09 19.90
CA ILE A 86 -9.76 -15.99 20.44
C ILE A 86 -8.86 -15.21 21.40
N SER A 87 -8.39 -14.04 20.98
CA SER A 87 -7.56 -13.17 21.81
C SER A 87 -7.74 -11.73 21.36
N LYS A 88 -7.70 -10.82 22.33
CA LYS A 88 -7.65 -9.37 22.12
C LYS A 88 -6.26 -8.79 22.41
N GLN A 89 -5.27 -9.66 22.62
CA GLN A 89 -3.90 -9.24 22.91
C GLN A 89 -3.24 -8.69 21.63
N PRO A 90 -2.69 -7.46 21.62
CA PRO A 90 -2.03 -6.87 20.45
C PRO A 90 -0.94 -7.77 19.87
N PHE A 91 -0.15 -8.42 20.73
CA PHE A 91 0.91 -9.33 20.31
C PHE A 91 0.39 -10.48 19.43
N PHE A 92 -0.76 -11.06 19.78
CA PHE A 92 -1.37 -12.13 18.97
C PHE A 92 -1.74 -11.64 17.58
N HIS A 93 -2.26 -10.42 17.48
CA HIS A 93 -2.62 -9.81 16.21
C HIS A 93 -1.42 -9.36 15.37
N HIS A 94 -0.32 -9.00 16.02
CA HIS A 94 0.94 -8.73 15.33
C HIS A 94 1.58 -10.02 14.79
N PHE A 95 1.53 -11.10 15.54
CA PHE A 95 2.29 -12.31 15.24
C PHE A 95 1.99 -12.92 13.86
N TYR A 96 0.74 -12.90 13.40
CA TYR A 96 0.44 -13.42 12.07
C TYR A 96 1.01 -12.55 10.94
N ASN A 97 1.21 -11.24 11.12
CA ASN A 97 1.88 -10.40 10.11
C ASN A 97 3.33 -10.87 9.89
N VAL A 98 4.04 -11.18 10.98
CA VAL A 98 5.41 -11.71 10.96
C VAL A 98 5.48 -13.04 10.21
N VAL A 99 4.54 -13.95 10.47
CA VAL A 99 4.47 -15.26 9.81
C VAL A 99 4.12 -15.12 8.33
N PHE A 100 3.10 -14.33 7.98
CA PHE A 100 2.72 -14.12 6.57
C PHE A 100 3.80 -13.38 5.78
N HIS A 101 4.57 -12.48 6.41
CA HIS A 101 5.73 -11.86 5.78
C HIS A 101 6.84 -12.88 5.45
N ALA A 102 7.09 -13.85 6.34
CA ALA A 102 8.03 -14.94 6.06
C ALA A 102 7.54 -15.85 4.91
N ILE A 103 6.23 -16.13 4.86
CA ILE A 103 5.59 -16.86 3.75
C ILE A 103 5.82 -16.12 2.43
N ASN A 104 5.62 -14.80 2.41
CA ASN A 104 5.87 -13.97 1.23
C ASN A 104 7.34 -14.05 0.77
N GLY A 105 8.29 -13.97 1.70
CA GLY A 105 9.71 -14.18 1.40
C GLY A 105 10.00 -15.55 0.78
N ALA A 106 9.39 -16.61 1.33
CA ALA A 106 9.57 -17.97 0.83
C ALA A 106 9.00 -18.15 -0.58
N MET A 107 7.83 -17.58 -0.85
CA MET A 107 7.21 -17.59 -2.18
C MET A 107 8.05 -16.83 -3.21
N LEU A 108 8.62 -15.68 -2.84
CA LEU A 108 9.51 -14.93 -3.72
C LEU A 108 10.76 -15.75 -4.07
N SER A 109 11.41 -16.37 -3.08
CA SER A 109 12.52 -17.29 -3.32
C SER A 109 12.12 -18.42 -4.28
N MET A 110 10.99 -19.08 -4.03
CA MET A 110 10.53 -20.15 -4.90
C MET A 110 10.29 -19.67 -6.33
N PHE A 111 9.62 -18.54 -6.54
CA PHE A 111 9.42 -17.98 -7.89
C PHE A 111 10.75 -17.69 -8.59
N VAL A 112 11.70 -17.04 -7.90
CA VAL A 112 13.05 -16.76 -8.41
C VAL A 112 13.80 -18.04 -8.75
N PHE A 113 13.64 -19.10 -7.96
CA PHE A 113 14.20 -20.41 -8.27
C PHE A 113 13.57 -21.05 -9.51
N HIS A 114 12.25 -20.99 -9.67
CA HIS A 114 11.60 -21.50 -10.88
C HIS A 114 12.05 -20.75 -12.14
N ALA A 115 12.34 -19.45 -12.03
CA ALA A 115 12.83 -18.62 -13.12
C ALA A 115 14.33 -18.84 -13.43
N THR A 116 15.17 -19.10 -12.43
CA THR A 116 16.65 -19.13 -12.62
C THR A 116 17.28 -20.49 -12.46
N ARG A 117 16.66 -21.41 -11.70
CA ARG A 117 17.27 -22.64 -11.17
C ARG A 117 18.57 -22.38 -10.39
N ARG A 118 18.79 -21.15 -9.90
CA ARG A 118 19.97 -20.77 -9.12
C ARG A 118 19.60 -20.64 -7.65
N ARG A 119 20.08 -21.58 -6.82
CA ARG A 119 19.81 -21.58 -5.36
C ARG A 119 20.25 -20.29 -4.69
N GLY A 120 21.48 -19.84 -4.97
CA GLY A 120 22.03 -18.60 -4.39
C GLY A 120 21.16 -17.38 -4.68
N THR A 121 20.79 -17.16 -5.95
CA THR A 121 19.91 -16.05 -6.35
C THR A 121 18.54 -16.13 -5.69
N SER A 122 17.97 -17.34 -5.59
CA SER A 122 16.68 -17.59 -4.94
C SER A 122 16.66 -17.22 -3.45
N TYR A 123 17.56 -17.81 -2.66
CA TYR A 123 17.62 -17.52 -1.23
C TYR A 123 17.97 -16.06 -0.97
N LEU A 124 18.86 -15.47 -1.79
CA LEU A 124 19.24 -14.08 -1.64
C LEU A 124 18.07 -13.12 -1.92
N ALA A 125 17.26 -13.36 -2.95
CA ALA A 125 16.10 -12.52 -3.23
C ALA A 125 15.06 -12.53 -2.09
N GLY A 126 14.73 -13.72 -1.57
CA GLY A 126 13.81 -13.82 -0.43
C GLY A 126 14.39 -13.24 0.86
N ALA A 127 15.69 -13.44 1.13
CA ALA A 127 16.36 -12.88 2.30
C ALA A 127 16.41 -11.35 2.25
N ILE A 128 16.70 -10.75 1.09
CA ILE A 128 16.67 -9.29 0.92
C ILE A 128 15.25 -8.76 1.20
N PHE A 129 14.21 -9.43 0.69
CA PHE A 129 12.82 -9.05 0.96
C PHE A 129 12.49 -9.12 2.45
N VAL A 130 12.79 -10.25 3.11
CA VAL A 130 12.50 -10.46 4.54
C VAL A 130 13.31 -9.52 5.44
N CYS A 131 14.56 -9.21 5.09
CA CYS A 131 15.40 -8.34 5.90
C CYS A 131 15.16 -6.84 5.67
N SER A 132 14.33 -6.45 4.71
CA SER A 132 14.20 -5.04 4.31
C SER A 132 13.56 -4.19 5.41
N ALA A 133 14.34 -3.31 6.04
CA ALA A 133 13.89 -2.51 7.18
C ALA A 133 12.74 -1.55 6.86
N VAL A 134 12.63 -1.08 5.61
CA VAL A 134 11.50 -0.24 5.17
C VAL A 134 10.15 -0.97 5.23
N LEU A 135 10.14 -2.30 5.41
CA LEU A 135 8.93 -3.07 5.57
C LEU A 135 8.45 -3.16 7.02
N THR A 136 9.21 -2.61 7.98
CA THR A 136 8.87 -2.68 9.40
C THR A 136 7.47 -2.12 9.68
N GLU A 137 7.06 -0.97 9.13
CA GLU A 137 5.68 -0.46 9.35
C GLU A 137 4.62 -1.50 8.93
N ALA A 138 4.81 -2.17 7.80
CA ALA A 138 3.86 -3.16 7.27
C ALA A 138 3.87 -4.50 8.04
N VAL A 139 5.02 -4.89 8.58
CA VAL A 139 5.19 -6.20 9.25
C VAL A 139 4.98 -6.07 10.74
N SER A 140 5.53 -5.03 11.36
CA SER A 140 5.37 -4.71 12.77
C SER A 140 4.02 -4.10 13.06
N GLY A 141 3.47 -3.20 12.25
CA GLY A 141 2.11 -2.64 12.40
C GLY A 141 1.02 -3.69 12.22
N ILE A 142 0.09 -3.87 13.17
CA ILE A 142 -1.04 -4.82 13.05
C ILE A 142 -1.88 -4.48 11.82
N VAL A 143 -2.16 -3.18 11.60
CA VAL A 143 -2.87 -2.67 10.40
C VAL A 143 -2.17 -2.97 9.08
N GLY A 144 -0.86 -3.22 9.12
CA GLY A 144 -0.04 -3.60 7.97
C GLY A 144 -0.39 -4.95 7.34
N ILE A 145 -1.27 -5.75 7.99
CA ILE A 145 -1.80 -6.99 7.42
C ILE A 145 -2.41 -6.80 6.02
N ALA A 146 -2.99 -5.63 5.76
CA ALA A 146 -3.50 -5.28 4.44
C ALA A 146 -2.40 -5.31 3.38
N ASP A 147 -1.23 -4.71 3.68
CA ASP A 147 -0.07 -4.68 2.79
C ASP A 147 0.57 -6.06 2.66
N VAL A 148 0.66 -6.82 3.76
CA VAL A 148 1.18 -8.20 3.77
C VAL A 148 0.31 -9.14 2.93
N PHE A 149 -1.01 -9.10 3.09
CA PHE A 149 -1.94 -9.89 2.26
C PHE A 149 -2.01 -9.40 0.81
N GLY A 150 -1.96 -8.08 0.59
CA GLY A 150 -1.85 -7.52 -0.76
C GLY A 150 -0.62 -8.06 -1.50
N GLY A 151 0.55 -8.03 -0.85
CA GLY A 151 1.79 -8.60 -1.39
C GLY A 151 1.73 -10.12 -1.54
N MET A 152 1.05 -10.82 -0.64
CA MET A 152 0.80 -12.27 -0.77
C MET A 152 -0.04 -12.58 -2.02
N GLY A 153 -1.09 -11.80 -2.29
CA GLY A 153 -1.86 -11.90 -3.53
C GLY A 153 -1.01 -11.68 -4.79
N ALA A 154 -0.11 -10.69 -4.74
CA ALA A 154 0.84 -10.43 -5.83
C ALA A 154 1.80 -11.62 -6.07
N LEU A 155 2.32 -12.21 -4.99
CA LEU A 155 3.21 -13.38 -5.06
C LEU A 155 2.46 -14.65 -5.48
N PHE A 156 1.21 -14.84 -5.05
CA PHE A 156 0.35 -15.91 -5.58
C PHE A 156 0.15 -15.77 -7.08
N ALA A 157 -0.03 -14.54 -7.58
CA ALA A 157 -0.21 -14.28 -9.00
C ALA A 157 1.07 -14.57 -9.81
N LEU A 158 2.24 -14.19 -9.29
CA LEU A 158 3.52 -14.57 -9.89
C LEU A 158 3.73 -16.08 -9.89
N TYR A 159 3.38 -16.76 -8.79
CA TYR A 159 3.51 -18.21 -8.67
C TYR A 159 2.51 -18.96 -9.58
N ALA A 160 1.32 -18.39 -9.81
CA ALA A 160 0.34 -18.93 -10.76
C ALA A 160 0.90 -19.00 -12.18
N LEU A 161 1.90 -18.20 -12.54
CA LEU A 161 2.58 -18.29 -13.85
C LEU A 161 3.35 -19.60 -14.05
N VAL A 162 3.67 -20.33 -12.99
CA VAL A 162 4.28 -21.67 -13.03
C VAL A 162 3.25 -22.74 -13.41
N LEU A 163 1.94 -22.47 -13.30
CA LEU A 163 0.88 -23.42 -13.63
C LEU A 163 0.82 -23.72 -15.14
N PRO A 164 0.22 -24.85 -15.54
CA PRO A 164 -0.09 -25.11 -16.93
C PRO A 164 -1.04 -24.05 -17.50
N GLY A 165 -0.96 -23.80 -18.80
CA GLY A 165 -1.62 -22.65 -19.45
C GLY A 165 -3.13 -22.54 -19.23
N TRP A 166 -3.84 -23.64 -18.96
CA TRP A 166 -5.28 -23.62 -18.65
C TRP A 166 -5.59 -23.22 -17.20
N ALA A 167 -4.73 -23.61 -16.24
CA ALA A 167 -4.92 -23.33 -14.82
C ALA A 167 -4.34 -21.98 -14.41
N MET A 168 -3.30 -21.52 -15.12
CA MET A 168 -2.63 -20.23 -14.89
C MET A 168 -3.61 -19.04 -14.81
N PRO A 169 -4.49 -18.79 -15.80
CA PRO A 169 -5.40 -17.63 -15.74
C PRO A 169 -6.39 -17.69 -14.58
N ILE A 170 -6.79 -18.89 -14.17
CA ILE A 170 -7.66 -19.12 -12.99
C ILE A 170 -6.90 -18.81 -11.70
N GLY A 171 -5.66 -19.28 -11.59
CA GLY A 171 -4.78 -18.96 -10.46
C GLY A 171 -4.51 -17.46 -10.35
N VAL A 172 -4.20 -16.80 -11.47
CA VAL A 172 -4.04 -15.34 -11.54
C VAL A 172 -5.31 -14.63 -11.08
N PHE A 173 -6.48 -15.07 -11.55
CA PHE A 173 -7.76 -14.48 -11.17
C PHE A 173 -7.99 -14.51 -9.65
N PHE A 174 -7.89 -15.69 -9.02
CA PHE A 174 -8.12 -15.80 -7.57
C PHE A 174 -7.04 -15.11 -6.74
N ALA A 175 -5.78 -15.15 -7.19
CA ALA A 175 -4.68 -14.45 -6.53
C ALA A 175 -4.89 -12.92 -6.51
N LEU A 176 -5.29 -12.33 -7.63
CA LEU A 176 -5.58 -10.89 -7.69
C LEU A 176 -6.84 -10.54 -6.91
N LEU A 177 -7.87 -11.39 -6.94
CA LEU A 177 -9.09 -11.15 -6.16
C LEU A 177 -8.78 -11.10 -4.66
N PHE A 178 -7.97 -12.05 -4.18
CA PHE A 178 -7.45 -12.04 -2.81
C PHE A 178 -6.65 -10.76 -2.51
N GLY A 179 -5.73 -10.37 -3.39
CA GLY A 179 -4.94 -9.15 -3.25
C GLY A 179 -5.80 -7.89 -3.17
N LEU A 180 -6.77 -7.71 -4.09
CA LEU A 180 -7.62 -6.52 -4.20
C LEU A 180 -8.57 -6.35 -3.01
N PHE A 181 -9.13 -7.44 -2.47
CA PHE A 181 -9.93 -7.39 -1.25
C PHE A 181 -9.10 -7.24 0.04
N SER A 182 -7.77 -7.32 -0.07
CA SER A 182 -6.84 -7.07 1.04
C SER A 182 -6.27 -5.66 1.02
N LYS A 183 -5.89 -5.18 -0.17
CA LYS A 183 -5.34 -3.85 -0.42
C LYS A 183 -5.65 -3.41 -1.85
N GLU A 184 -6.16 -2.20 -1.99
CA GLU A 184 -6.49 -1.58 -3.29
C GLU A 184 -5.24 -1.49 -4.19
N SER A 185 -4.06 -1.32 -3.59
CA SER A 185 -2.76 -1.30 -4.25
C SER A 185 -2.48 -2.53 -5.12
N ALA A 186 -3.14 -3.68 -4.87
CA ALA A 186 -2.97 -4.88 -5.69
C ALA A 186 -3.42 -4.68 -7.15
N ILE A 187 -4.10 -3.58 -7.47
CA ILE A 187 -4.44 -3.18 -8.85
C ILE A 187 -3.20 -3.11 -9.76
N VAL A 188 -2.01 -2.81 -9.21
CA VAL A 188 -0.75 -2.77 -9.98
C VAL A 188 -0.41 -4.12 -10.61
N CYS A 189 -0.92 -5.23 -10.05
CA CYS A 189 -0.75 -6.57 -10.60
C CYS A 189 -1.53 -6.79 -11.90
N VAL A 190 -2.54 -5.98 -12.22
CA VAL A 190 -3.33 -6.10 -13.46
C VAL A 190 -2.45 -6.00 -14.70
N PRO A 191 -1.57 -4.98 -14.84
CA PRO A 191 -0.58 -4.93 -15.91
C PRO A 191 0.72 -5.70 -15.60
N LEU A 192 1.15 -5.79 -14.32
CA LEU A 192 2.43 -6.39 -13.96
C LEU A 192 2.47 -7.91 -14.13
N VAL A 193 1.38 -8.62 -13.88
CA VAL A 193 1.36 -10.09 -13.99
C VAL A 193 1.41 -10.55 -15.45
N PRO A 194 0.67 -9.95 -16.41
CA PRO A 194 0.87 -10.19 -17.83
C PRO A 194 2.30 -9.86 -18.30
N PHE A 195 2.87 -8.74 -17.84
CA PHE A 195 4.27 -8.42 -18.14
C PHE A 195 5.24 -9.48 -17.58
N ALA A 196 5.01 -9.95 -16.36
CA ALA A 196 5.78 -11.05 -15.78
C ALA A 196 5.65 -12.33 -16.61
N ALA A 197 4.45 -12.67 -17.09
CA ALA A 197 4.23 -13.82 -17.98
C ALA A 197 5.02 -13.68 -19.29
N LEU A 198 4.99 -12.49 -19.90
CA LEU A 198 5.72 -12.15 -21.12
C LEU A 198 7.23 -12.32 -20.97
N VAL A 199 7.78 -11.89 -19.84
CA VAL A 199 9.22 -11.93 -19.56
C VAL A 199 9.68 -13.33 -19.14
N THR A 200 8.88 -14.06 -18.37
CA THR A 200 9.32 -15.29 -17.70
C THR A 200 8.83 -16.59 -18.33
N ALA A 201 7.84 -16.58 -19.22
CA ALA A 201 7.29 -17.79 -19.82
C ALA A 201 8.34 -18.76 -20.42
N PRO A 202 9.37 -18.30 -21.18
CA PRO A 202 10.46 -19.17 -21.65
C PRO A 202 11.25 -19.86 -20.53
N LEU A 203 11.37 -19.20 -19.39
CA LEU A 203 12.09 -19.72 -18.24
C LEU A 203 11.20 -20.68 -17.46
N LEU A 204 9.94 -20.32 -17.22
CA LEU A 204 9.03 -21.16 -16.42
C LEU A 204 8.60 -22.43 -17.18
N HIS A 205 8.47 -22.35 -18.50
CA HIS A 205 7.96 -23.42 -19.35
C HIS A 205 8.88 -23.65 -20.56
N PRO A 206 10.13 -24.12 -20.37
CA PRO A 206 11.10 -24.24 -21.46
C PRO A 206 10.63 -25.18 -22.58
N GLU A 207 9.84 -26.21 -22.27
CA GLU A 207 9.28 -27.11 -23.28
C GLU A 207 8.18 -26.45 -24.12
N ARG A 208 7.37 -25.59 -23.49
CA ARG A 208 6.21 -24.93 -24.13
C ARG A 208 6.05 -23.51 -23.59
N PRO A 209 6.92 -22.57 -24.04
CA PRO A 209 6.90 -21.21 -23.54
C PRO A 209 5.54 -20.55 -23.76
N GLN A 210 5.00 -20.63 -24.99
CA GLN A 210 3.72 -20.04 -25.38
C GLN A 210 3.59 -18.59 -24.85
N ARG A 211 4.65 -17.81 -25.07
CA ARG A 211 4.88 -16.54 -24.38
C ARG A 211 3.72 -15.58 -24.58
N VAL A 212 3.29 -15.39 -25.83
CA VAL A 212 2.22 -14.44 -26.15
C VAL A 212 0.89 -14.95 -25.62
N LEU A 213 0.59 -16.24 -25.81
CA LEU A 213 -0.63 -16.85 -25.30
C LEU A 213 -0.75 -16.77 -23.78
N ARG A 214 0.32 -17.06 -23.03
CA ARG A 214 0.35 -16.94 -21.57
C ARG A 214 0.19 -15.50 -21.11
N THR A 215 0.76 -14.55 -21.84
CA THR A 215 0.59 -13.11 -21.57
C THR A 215 -0.88 -12.72 -21.72
N CYS A 216 -1.51 -13.08 -22.84
CA CYS A 216 -2.91 -12.81 -23.11
C CYS A 216 -3.83 -13.49 -22.08
N ALA A 217 -3.59 -14.77 -21.75
CA ALA A 217 -4.37 -15.50 -20.75
C ALA A 217 -4.21 -14.88 -19.34
N ALA A 218 -2.99 -14.50 -18.94
CA ALA A 218 -2.76 -13.81 -17.67
C ALA A 218 -3.50 -12.46 -17.63
N ALA A 219 -3.53 -11.71 -18.74
CA ALA A 219 -4.26 -10.46 -18.85
C ALA A 219 -5.77 -10.66 -18.73
N VAL A 220 -6.32 -11.73 -19.34
CA VAL A 220 -7.74 -12.08 -19.19
C VAL A 220 -8.06 -12.39 -17.73
N GLY A 221 -7.25 -13.21 -17.06
CA GLY A 221 -7.44 -13.54 -15.64
C GLY A 221 -7.33 -12.31 -14.73
N SER A 222 -6.35 -11.45 -14.98
CA SER A 222 -6.11 -10.27 -14.14
C SER A 222 -7.18 -9.19 -14.32
N VAL A 223 -7.59 -8.90 -15.56
CA VAL A 223 -8.68 -7.96 -15.86
C VAL A 223 -10.01 -8.48 -15.34
N ALA A 224 -10.30 -9.78 -15.47
CA ALA A 224 -11.53 -10.36 -14.93
C ALA A 224 -11.61 -10.22 -13.40
N ALA A 225 -10.51 -10.43 -12.67
CA ALA A 225 -10.47 -10.23 -11.23
C ALA A 225 -10.69 -8.77 -10.84
N PHE A 226 -10.06 -7.84 -11.56
CA PHE A 226 -10.23 -6.40 -11.36
C PHE A 226 -11.68 -5.94 -11.60
N VAL A 227 -12.27 -6.35 -12.72
CA VAL A 227 -13.68 -6.03 -13.06
C VAL A 227 -14.61 -6.59 -12.00
N LEU A 228 -14.42 -7.84 -11.58
CA LEU A 228 -15.24 -8.45 -10.53
C LEU A 228 -15.11 -7.70 -9.20
N TYR A 229 -13.88 -7.37 -8.78
CA TYR A 229 -13.65 -6.61 -7.55
C TYR A 229 -14.39 -5.27 -7.57
N VAL A 230 -14.25 -4.49 -8.65
CA VAL A 230 -14.93 -3.20 -8.80
C VAL A 230 -16.44 -3.39 -8.75
N GLU A 231 -16.98 -4.36 -9.49
CA GLU A 231 -18.41 -4.62 -9.54
C GLU A 231 -19.01 -5.08 -8.19
N LEU A 232 -18.27 -5.88 -7.42
CA LEU A 232 -18.69 -6.31 -6.09
C LEU A 232 -18.60 -5.16 -5.10
N ARG A 233 -17.50 -4.40 -5.11
CA ARG A 233 -17.32 -3.22 -4.26
C ARG A 233 -18.44 -2.20 -4.46
N ARG A 234 -18.80 -1.87 -5.70
CA ARG A 234 -19.90 -0.94 -5.99
C ARG A 234 -21.27 -1.42 -5.48
N ARG A 235 -21.46 -2.74 -5.33
CA ARG A 235 -22.71 -3.33 -4.83
C ARG A 235 -22.77 -3.38 -3.33
N TRP A 236 -21.66 -3.79 -2.74
CA TRP A 236 -21.56 -4.02 -1.30
C TRP A 236 -21.21 -2.74 -0.54
N PHE A 237 -20.59 -1.77 -1.19
CA PHE A 237 -20.09 -0.56 -0.56
C PHE A 237 -20.37 0.68 -1.44
N LEU A 238 -21.57 1.23 -1.28
CA LEU A 238 -22.04 2.40 -2.02
C LEU A 238 -21.41 3.69 -1.48
N SER A 239 -20.15 3.94 -1.81
CA SER A 239 -19.48 5.18 -1.42
C SER A 239 -20.11 6.40 -2.11
N PRO A 240 -20.04 7.59 -1.51
CA PRO A 240 -20.43 8.81 -2.20
C PRO A 240 -19.52 9.08 -3.40
N THR A 241 -20.08 9.71 -4.44
CA THR A 241 -19.29 10.14 -5.61
C THR A 241 -18.49 11.40 -5.26
N PRO A 242 -17.18 11.43 -5.54
CA PRO A 242 -16.37 12.65 -5.39
C PRO A 242 -16.96 13.83 -6.15
N GLU A 243 -16.97 15.01 -5.52
CA GLU A 243 -17.54 16.24 -6.10
C GLU A 243 -16.90 16.59 -7.44
N GLU A 244 -15.60 16.36 -7.61
CA GLU A 244 -14.90 16.65 -8.87
C GLU A 244 -15.40 15.81 -10.05
N LEU A 245 -16.00 14.65 -9.76
CA LEU A 245 -16.57 13.79 -10.80
C LEU A 245 -18.03 14.14 -11.11
N LEU A 246 -18.70 14.93 -10.26
CA LEU A 246 -20.08 15.40 -10.48
C LEU A 246 -20.13 16.56 -11.48
N GLU A 247 -19.08 17.38 -11.56
CA GLU A 247 -19.00 18.50 -12.49
C GLU A 247 -19.11 18.05 -13.97
N PRO A 248 -19.88 18.75 -14.81
CA PRO A 248 -19.99 18.43 -16.23
C PRO A 248 -18.66 18.72 -16.95
N LEU A 249 -18.24 17.80 -17.82
CA LEU A 249 -17.06 18.03 -18.65
C LEU A 249 -17.35 19.16 -19.67
N PRO A 250 -16.35 19.99 -20.03
CA PRO A 250 -16.47 20.94 -21.12
C PRO A 250 -16.94 20.27 -22.42
N GLU A 251 -17.76 20.95 -23.22
CA GLU A 251 -18.29 20.38 -24.48
C GLU A 251 -17.18 19.88 -25.41
N GLN A 252 -16.03 20.54 -25.40
CA GLN A 252 -14.84 20.24 -26.19
C GLN A 252 -13.91 19.18 -25.58
N ALA A 253 -14.28 18.55 -24.47
CA ALA A 253 -13.42 17.56 -23.80
C ALA A 253 -13.00 16.42 -24.75
N SER A 254 -11.73 16.04 -24.71
CA SER A 254 -11.22 14.96 -25.57
C SER A 254 -11.93 13.63 -25.28
N ALA A 255 -11.96 12.72 -26.26
CA ALA A 255 -12.49 11.37 -26.05
C ALA A 255 -11.78 10.63 -24.91
N LEU A 256 -10.47 10.86 -24.75
CA LEU A 256 -9.67 10.32 -23.65
C LEU A 256 -10.14 10.86 -22.29
N THR A 257 -10.39 12.17 -22.18
CA THR A 257 -10.90 12.79 -20.95
C THR A 257 -12.28 12.22 -20.57
N ARG A 258 -13.17 12.06 -21.56
CA ARG A 258 -14.49 11.45 -21.33
C ARG A 258 -14.37 10.00 -20.88
N ALA A 259 -13.49 9.21 -21.52
CA ALA A 259 -13.23 7.83 -21.15
C ALA A 259 -12.60 7.71 -19.76
N ALA A 260 -11.67 8.60 -19.41
CA ALA A 260 -11.04 8.65 -18.09
C ALA A 260 -12.07 8.98 -17.00
N ARG A 261 -12.94 9.97 -17.22
CA ARG A 261 -14.05 10.27 -16.28
C ARG A 261 -15.00 9.09 -16.16
N ALA A 262 -15.40 8.47 -17.26
CA ALA A 262 -16.27 7.29 -17.24
C ALA A 262 -15.62 6.12 -16.47
N PHE A 263 -14.32 5.91 -16.65
CA PHE A 263 -13.55 4.93 -15.89
C PHE A 263 -13.52 5.26 -14.39
N LEU A 264 -13.27 6.52 -14.01
CA LEU A 264 -13.23 6.93 -12.61
C LEU A 264 -14.60 6.82 -11.92
N LEU A 265 -15.68 7.17 -12.64
CA LEU A 265 -17.06 6.95 -12.18
C LEU A 265 -17.40 5.46 -12.05
N TRP A 266 -16.84 4.61 -12.92
CA TRP A 266 -17.02 3.16 -12.81
C TRP A 266 -16.18 2.56 -11.69
N PHE A 267 -14.89 2.88 -11.60
CA PHE A 267 -13.97 2.40 -10.57
C PHE A 267 -14.39 2.87 -9.17
N HIS A 268 -14.94 4.09 -9.10
CA HIS A 268 -15.65 4.70 -7.97
C HIS A 268 -14.91 4.55 -6.64
N GLN A 269 -14.07 5.52 -6.29
CA GLN A 269 -13.39 5.57 -5.00
C GLN A 269 -14.11 6.56 -4.08
N ALA A 270 -14.23 6.24 -2.78
CA ALA A 270 -14.76 7.20 -1.83
C ALA A 270 -13.83 8.45 -1.78
N PRO A 271 -14.38 9.64 -1.49
CA PRO A 271 -13.58 10.85 -1.33
C PRO A 271 -12.44 10.62 -0.33
N LEU A 272 -11.23 11.00 -0.74
CA LEU A 272 -10.05 10.90 0.11
C LEU A 272 -9.90 12.18 0.93
N PRO A 273 -9.61 12.10 2.24
CA PRO A 273 -9.32 13.27 3.05
C PRO A 273 -8.19 14.11 2.45
N ARG A 274 -8.39 15.43 2.40
CA ARG A 274 -7.38 16.42 1.98
C ARG A 274 -6.99 17.28 3.17
N ASP A 275 -6.02 16.80 3.92
CA ASP A 275 -5.45 17.52 5.05
C ASP A 275 -3.99 17.90 4.74
N PRO A 276 -3.68 19.20 4.57
CA PRO A 276 -2.32 19.69 4.36
C PRO A 276 -1.32 19.29 5.44
N LEU A 277 -1.78 19.00 6.67
CA LEU A 277 -0.91 18.52 7.73
C LEU A 277 -0.38 17.12 7.40
N ASN A 278 -1.26 16.19 7.03
CA ASN A 278 -0.90 14.81 6.67
C ASN A 278 -0.30 14.70 5.26
N ASN A 279 -0.72 15.58 4.34
CA ASN A 279 -0.14 15.69 3.01
C ASN A 279 -0.04 17.15 2.53
N PRO A 280 1.15 17.77 2.66
CA PRO A 280 1.40 19.13 2.19
C PRO A 280 1.18 19.33 0.70
N LEU A 281 1.16 18.24 -0.10
CA LEU A 281 0.93 18.29 -1.54
C LEU A 281 -0.55 18.34 -1.93
N ALA A 282 -1.48 18.26 -0.95
CA ALA A 282 -2.90 18.11 -1.23
C ALA A 282 -3.54 19.34 -1.89
N ASN A 283 -3.06 20.54 -1.54
CA ASN A 283 -3.62 21.82 -1.99
C ASN A 283 -2.66 22.59 -2.92
N VAL A 284 -1.62 21.94 -3.43
CA VAL A 284 -0.59 22.58 -4.25
C VAL A 284 -0.86 22.36 -5.73
N GLU A 285 -0.53 23.34 -6.57
CA GLU A 285 -0.65 23.24 -8.02
C GLU A 285 0.11 22.02 -8.59
N THR A 286 -0.40 21.47 -9.70
CA THR A 286 0.08 20.20 -10.27
C THR A 286 1.60 20.15 -10.52
N PRO A 287 2.28 21.17 -11.09
CA PRO A 287 3.73 21.11 -11.30
C PRO A 287 4.53 20.95 -10.00
N LEU A 288 4.16 21.69 -8.96
CA LEU A 288 4.80 21.63 -7.64
C LEU A 288 4.46 20.32 -6.92
N ARG A 289 3.20 19.86 -7.02
CA ARG A 289 2.78 18.56 -6.51
C ARG A 289 3.61 17.42 -7.11
N VAL A 290 3.78 17.41 -8.44
CA VAL A 290 4.59 16.39 -9.14
C VAL A 290 6.05 16.48 -8.71
N ALA A 291 6.61 17.68 -8.56
CA ALA A 291 7.98 17.85 -8.09
C ALA A 291 8.17 17.32 -6.65
N GLY A 292 7.24 17.61 -5.74
CA GLY A 292 7.23 17.10 -4.37
C GLY A 292 7.07 15.58 -4.31
N ALA A 293 6.17 15.03 -5.13
CA ALA A 293 5.98 13.59 -5.30
C ALA A 293 7.27 12.87 -5.76
N LEU A 294 8.01 13.45 -6.71
CA LEU A 294 9.28 12.90 -7.19
C LEU A 294 10.38 12.93 -6.11
N ARG A 295 10.43 13.98 -5.29
CA ARG A 295 11.30 14.04 -4.11
C ARG A 295 10.96 12.93 -3.12
N VAL A 296 9.68 12.77 -2.79
CA VAL A 296 9.21 11.72 -1.87
C VAL A 296 9.58 10.33 -2.38
N TYR A 297 9.36 10.07 -3.66
CA TYR A 297 9.76 8.82 -4.30
C TYR A 297 11.27 8.57 -4.18
N LEU A 298 12.10 9.57 -4.50
CA LEU A 298 13.55 9.46 -4.40
C LEU A 298 14.01 9.14 -2.98
N ARG A 299 13.47 9.84 -1.97
CA ARG A 299 13.82 9.63 -0.57
C ARG A 299 13.41 8.24 -0.09
N GLY A 300 12.23 7.76 -0.49
CA GLY A 300 11.80 6.40 -0.20
C GLY A 300 12.65 5.34 -0.89
N LEU A 301 13.07 5.57 -2.14
CA LEU A 301 14.00 4.66 -2.85
C LEU A 301 15.33 4.58 -2.10
N GLY A 302 15.80 5.71 -1.57
CA GLY A 302 16.94 5.78 -0.66
C GLY A 302 16.75 4.89 0.57
N GLN A 303 15.56 4.89 1.19
CA GLN A 303 15.26 4.03 2.35
C GLN A 303 15.23 2.54 2.03
N VAL A 304 14.88 2.13 0.80
CA VAL A 304 14.93 0.71 0.44
C VAL A 304 16.36 0.15 0.52
N VAL A 305 17.33 0.94 0.06
CA VAL A 305 18.73 0.52 -0.04
C VAL A 305 19.52 0.87 1.23
N PHE A 306 19.24 2.03 1.81
CA PHE A 306 19.93 2.58 2.98
C PHE A 306 18.92 3.29 3.91
N PRO A 307 18.15 2.52 4.71
CA PRO A 307 17.12 3.02 5.64
C PRO A 307 17.74 3.70 6.87
N LYS A 308 18.48 4.80 6.68
CA LYS A 308 19.12 5.55 7.77
C LYS A 308 18.09 6.04 8.80
N THR A 309 17.02 6.66 8.30
CA THR A 309 15.93 7.20 9.10
C THR A 309 14.64 6.51 8.67
N LEU A 310 13.96 5.90 9.65
CA LEU A 310 12.65 5.28 9.52
C LEU A 310 11.74 5.95 10.56
N SER A 311 10.48 6.15 10.23
CA SER A 311 9.50 6.88 11.04
C SER A 311 8.10 6.33 10.79
N GLY A 312 7.29 6.30 11.86
CA GLY A 312 5.86 5.98 11.74
C GLY A 312 5.04 7.05 11.01
N ASP A 313 5.58 8.26 10.86
CA ASP A 313 4.89 9.39 10.22
C ASP A 313 5.90 10.40 9.61
N TYR A 314 5.55 11.04 8.50
CA TYR A 314 6.39 12.03 7.77
C TYR A 314 5.64 13.34 7.50
N SER A 315 4.66 13.69 8.35
CA SER A 315 3.75 14.82 8.16
C SER A 315 4.46 16.18 8.20
N PHE A 316 3.69 17.22 7.85
CA PHE A 316 4.13 18.60 7.84
C PHE A 316 4.77 19.08 9.17
N PRO A 317 5.75 20.02 9.11
CA PRO A 317 6.50 20.51 7.95
C PRO A 317 7.69 19.65 7.48
N GLN A 318 7.82 18.39 7.91
CA GLN A 318 8.96 17.54 7.56
C GLN A 318 9.12 17.30 6.06
N GLU A 319 8.01 17.16 5.34
CA GLU A 319 7.93 17.01 3.88
C GLU A 319 7.16 18.19 3.26
N PRO A 320 7.74 19.40 3.21
CA PRO A 320 7.02 20.61 2.82
C PRO A 320 6.72 20.65 1.33
N ALA A 321 5.68 21.39 0.94
CA ALA A 321 5.44 21.69 -0.47
C ALA A 321 6.66 22.42 -1.08
N PRO A 322 7.10 22.06 -2.31
CA PRO A 322 8.23 22.73 -2.93
C PRO A 322 7.84 24.13 -3.42
N GLU A 323 8.78 25.06 -3.37
CA GLU A 323 8.62 26.43 -3.90
C GLU A 323 8.77 26.50 -5.42
N HIS A 324 9.55 25.57 -5.99
CA HIS A 324 9.83 25.51 -7.43
C HIS A 324 9.67 24.08 -7.96
N PRO A 325 9.26 23.88 -9.22
CA PRO A 325 9.04 22.54 -9.78
C PRO A 325 10.36 21.81 -10.09
N ILE A 326 11.46 22.53 -10.28
CA ILE A 326 12.75 21.96 -10.66
C ILE A 326 13.76 22.21 -9.55
N PHE A 327 14.21 21.12 -8.93
CA PHE A 327 15.29 21.08 -7.95
C PHE A 327 15.97 19.71 -8.00
N VAL A 328 17.12 19.54 -7.36
CA VAL A 328 17.96 18.34 -7.49
C VAL A 328 17.17 17.05 -7.21
N GLU A 329 16.43 17.00 -6.10
CA GLU A 329 15.66 15.80 -5.75
C GLU A 329 14.48 15.54 -6.71
N SER A 330 13.84 16.56 -7.30
CA SER A 330 12.77 16.33 -8.28
C SER A 330 13.32 15.80 -9.60
N VAL A 331 14.48 16.29 -10.06
CA VAL A 331 15.16 15.81 -11.28
C VAL A 331 15.67 14.38 -11.10
N LEU A 332 16.32 14.08 -9.97
CA LEU A 332 16.76 12.71 -9.66
C LEU A 332 15.56 11.77 -9.47
N GLY A 333 14.50 12.23 -8.81
CA GLY A 333 13.25 11.48 -8.70
C GLY A 333 12.64 11.15 -10.06
N ALA A 334 12.61 12.10 -11.00
CA ALA A 334 12.15 11.87 -12.37
C ALA A 334 13.02 10.84 -13.10
N PHE A 335 14.35 10.97 -12.96
CA PHE A 335 15.30 10.01 -13.54
C PHE A 335 15.04 8.59 -13.02
N PHE A 336 14.84 8.40 -11.71
CA PHE A 336 14.55 7.09 -11.14
C PHE A 336 13.11 6.62 -11.38
N MET A 337 12.16 7.50 -11.70
CA MET A 337 10.80 7.11 -12.06
C MET A 337 10.74 6.56 -13.51
N VAL A 338 11.62 7.01 -14.41
CA VAL A 338 11.61 6.60 -15.82
C VAL A 338 12.74 5.62 -16.17
N GLY A 339 13.95 5.90 -15.69
CA GLY A 339 15.16 5.16 -16.02
C GLY A 339 15.07 3.65 -15.78
N PRO A 340 14.61 3.17 -14.61
CA PRO A 340 14.43 1.75 -14.34
C PRO A 340 13.51 1.04 -15.34
N ILE A 341 12.42 1.68 -15.81
CA ILE A 341 11.54 1.08 -16.83
C ILE A 341 12.31 0.90 -18.14
N LEU A 342 13.04 1.93 -18.59
CA LEU A 342 13.82 1.88 -19.84
C LEU A 342 14.93 0.81 -19.77
N VAL A 343 15.65 0.75 -18.65
CA VAL A 343 16.68 -0.28 -18.40
C VAL A 343 16.04 -1.67 -18.31
N GLY A 344 14.86 -1.78 -17.71
CA GLY A 344 14.11 -3.04 -17.63
C GLY A 344 13.72 -3.56 -19.02
N VAL A 345 13.16 -2.70 -19.88
CA VAL A 345 12.82 -3.03 -21.27
C VAL A 345 14.08 -3.44 -22.05
N TRP A 346 15.18 -2.70 -21.90
CA TRP A 346 16.46 -3.07 -22.51
C TRP A 346 16.96 -4.44 -22.03
N ALA A 347 16.86 -4.73 -20.73
CA ALA A 347 17.28 -6.01 -20.15
C ALA A 347 16.42 -7.16 -20.70
N TRP A 348 15.12 -6.95 -20.87
CA TRP A 348 14.22 -7.92 -21.51
C TRP A 348 14.60 -8.20 -22.96
N ILE A 349 14.77 -7.16 -23.79
CA ILE A 349 15.18 -7.31 -25.20
C ILE A 349 16.52 -8.04 -25.28
N SER A 350 17.46 -7.72 -24.39
CA SER A 350 18.76 -8.39 -24.31
C SER A 350 18.64 -9.87 -23.91
N ALA A 351 17.78 -10.18 -22.94
CA ALA A 351 17.47 -11.57 -22.56
C ALA A 351 16.84 -12.34 -23.72
N MET A 352 15.91 -11.73 -24.45
CA MET A 352 15.26 -12.32 -25.62
C MET A 352 16.24 -12.63 -26.75
N ARG A 353 17.16 -11.70 -27.06
CA ARG A 353 18.20 -11.93 -28.08
C ARG A 353 19.10 -13.10 -27.71
N ARG A 354 19.50 -13.18 -26.43
CA ARG A 354 20.34 -14.28 -25.91
C ARG A 354 19.60 -15.63 -25.90
N GLU A 355 18.31 -15.62 -25.55
CA GLU A 355 17.43 -16.78 -25.67
C GLU A 355 17.34 -17.25 -27.13
N SER A 356 17.03 -16.35 -28.07
CA SER A 356 16.93 -16.67 -29.49
C SER A 356 18.22 -17.27 -30.04
N LYS A 357 19.37 -16.71 -29.66
CA LYS A 357 20.68 -17.25 -30.03
C LYS A 357 20.87 -18.67 -29.48
N ALA A 358 20.64 -18.87 -28.19
CA ALA A 358 20.82 -20.17 -27.55
C ALA A 358 19.91 -21.27 -28.16
N ARG A 359 18.69 -20.92 -28.56
CA ARG A 359 17.80 -21.83 -29.29
C ARG A 359 18.28 -22.16 -30.69
N THR A 360 18.83 -21.18 -31.40
CA THR A 360 19.42 -21.36 -32.72
C THR A 360 20.63 -22.29 -32.64
N ASP A 361 21.52 -22.05 -31.67
CA ASP A 361 22.70 -22.87 -31.43
C ASP A 361 22.31 -24.32 -31.07
N ALA A 362 21.31 -24.51 -30.22
CA ALA A 362 20.78 -25.84 -29.89
C ALA A 362 20.19 -26.56 -31.12
N ALA A 363 19.44 -25.85 -31.96
CA ALA A 363 18.90 -26.41 -33.20
C ALA A 363 20.01 -26.81 -34.19
N LEU A 364 21.08 -26.00 -34.32
CA LEU A 364 22.26 -26.32 -35.12
C LEU A 364 23.02 -27.56 -34.59
N LEU A 365 23.02 -27.77 -33.28
CA LEU A 365 23.56 -28.97 -32.63
C LEU A 365 22.64 -30.21 -32.78
N GLY A 366 21.55 -30.11 -33.56
CA GLY A 366 20.65 -31.23 -33.84
C GLY A 366 19.63 -31.52 -32.74
N TRP A 367 19.45 -30.62 -31.76
CA TRP A 367 18.46 -30.80 -30.70
C TRP A 367 17.06 -30.73 -31.29
N LYS A 368 16.20 -31.68 -30.90
CA LYS A 368 14.82 -31.75 -31.38
C LYS A 368 13.89 -30.97 -30.44
N PRO A 369 12.86 -30.32 -30.99
CA PRO A 369 11.90 -29.60 -30.17
C PRO A 369 11.09 -30.57 -29.30
N ALA A 370 10.76 -30.13 -28.08
CA ALA A 370 9.96 -30.88 -27.13
C ALA A 370 8.45 -30.86 -27.51
N GLY A 371 8.08 -31.43 -28.65
CA GLY A 371 6.69 -31.56 -29.07
C GLY A 371 6.45 -31.53 -30.58
N LYS A 372 5.23 -31.89 -31.00
CA LYS A 372 4.79 -31.82 -32.40
C LYS A 372 4.29 -30.40 -32.74
N ALA A 373 4.64 -29.87 -33.91
CA ALA A 373 4.03 -28.66 -34.47
C ALA A 373 2.53 -28.89 -34.70
N ARG A 374 1.67 -27.93 -34.33
CA ARG A 374 0.21 -28.17 -34.28
C ARG A 374 -0.59 -27.16 -35.09
N MET A 375 -1.05 -27.62 -36.26
CA MET A 375 -2.14 -27.05 -37.05
C MET A 375 -3.44 -26.85 -36.24
N ARG A 376 -3.65 -27.61 -35.15
CA ARG A 376 -4.84 -27.51 -34.26
C ARG A 376 -4.96 -26.16 -33.53
N MET A 377 -3.86 -25.46 -33.25
CA MET A 377 -3.94 -24.15 -32.55
C MET A 377 -4.47 -23.05 -33.47
N ALA A 378 -4.08 -23.06 -34.74
CA ALA A 378 -4.59 -22.11 -35.74
C ALA A 378 -6.11 -22.27 -35.95
N VAL A 379 -6.62 -23.50 -35.98
CA VAL A 379 -8.06 -23.76 -36.10
C VAL A 379 -8.84 -23.18 -34.92
N VAL A 380 -8.36 -23.39 -33.69
CA VAL A 380 -8.99 -22.80 -32.49
C VAL A 380 -8.86 -21.28 -32.50
N ALA A 381 -7.71 -20.74 -32.92
CA ALA A 381 -7.50 -19.30 -33.03
C ALA A 381 -8.51 -18.65 -33.99
N SER A 382 -8.70 -19.23 -35.18
CA SER A 382 -9.68 -18.78 -36.18
C SER A 382 -11.11 -18.88 -35.68
N PHE A 383 -11.46 -19.95 -34.95
CA PHE A 383 -12.78 -20.07 -34.34
C PHE A 383 -13.05 -18.97 -33.31
N LEU A 384 -12.11 -18.72 -32.39
CA LEU A 384 -12.25 -17.65 -31.39
C LEU A 384 -12.30 -16.26 -32.04
N PHE A 385 -11.50 -16.04 -33.09
CA PHE A 385 -11.49 -14.80 -33.87
C PHE A 385 -12.84 -14.54 -34.54
N ALA A 386 -13.47 -15.57 -35.11
CA ALA A 386 -14.77 -15.46 -35.75
C ALA A 386 -15.93 -15.33 -34.73
N LEU A 387 -15.82 -15.99 -33.58
CA LEU A 387 -16.84 -15.97 -32.53
C LEU A 387 -16.98 -14.58 -31.89
N ALA A 388 -15.86 -13.88 -31.66
CA ALA A 388 -15.86 -12.57 -31.02
C ALA A 388 -16.75 -11.51 -31.72
N PRO A 389 -16.60 -11.21 -33.03
CA PRO A 389 -17.46 -10.26 -33.74
C PRO A 389 -18.88 -10.81 -33.92
N LEU A 390 -19.07 -12.13 -34.01
CA LEU A 390 -20.40 -12.74 -34.08
C LEU A 390 -21.21 -12.46 -32.80
N LEU A 391 -20.59 -12.60 -31.62
CA LEU A 391 -21.24 -12.28 -30.34
C LEU A 391 -21.62 -10.80 -30.25
N VAL A 392 -20.75 -9.91 -30.72
CA VAL A 392 -21.05 -8.46 -30.79
C VAL A 392 -22.18 -8.19 -31.78
N ALA A 393 -22.18 -8.83 -32.95
CA ALA A 393 -23.23 -8.68 -33.95
C ALA A 393 -24.59 -9.20 -33.46
N ILE A 394 -24.61 -10.33 -32.74
CA ILE A 394 -25.83 -10.85 -32.11
C ILE A 394 -26.37 -9.83 -31.09
N GLU A 395 -25.53 -9.24 -30.26
CA GLU A 395 -25.97 -8.19 -29.33
C GLU A 395 -26.53 -6.98 -30.07
N VAL A 396 -25.78 -6.41 -31.01
CA VAL A 396 -26.11 -5.15 -31.68
C VAL A 396 -27.31 -5.27 -32.60
N PHE A 397 -27.41 -6.34 -33.38
CA PHE A 397 -28.42 -6.47 -34.45
C PHE A 397 -29.61 -7.37 -34.08
N LEU A 398 -29.46 -8.31 -33.15
CA LEU A 398 -30.56 -9.23 -32.77
C LEU A 398 -31.16 -8.93 -31.40
N LEU A 399 -30.34 -8.56 -30.42
CA LEU A 399 -30.79 -8.38 -29.03
C LEU A 399 -31.22 -6.94 -28.74
N ARG A 400 -30.37 -5.95 -29.04
CA ARG A 400 -30.65 -4.52 -28.78
C ARG A 400 -31.94 -4.02 -29.46
N PRO A 401 -32.24 -4.33 -30.74
CA PRO A 401 -33.48 -3.85 -31.38
C PRO A 401 -34.75 -4.42 -30.75
N ARG A 402 -34.65 -5.54 -30.01
CA ARG A 402 -35.76 -6.17 -29.31
C ARG A 402 -35.91 -5.67 -27.86
N GLY A 403 -35.18 -4.63 -27.47
CA GLY A 403 -35.13 -4.16 -26.09
C GLY A 403 -34.46 -5.15 -25.12
N ILE A 404 -33.84 -6.23 -25.63
CA ILE A 404 -33.11 -7.21 -24.83
C ILE A 404 -31.69 -6.68 -24.65
N PHE A 405 -31.52 -5.86 -23.63
CA PHE A 405 -30.21 -5.42 -23.19
C PHE A 405 -29.60 -6.50 -22.31
N LEU A 406 -28.87 -7.45 -22.92
CA LEU A 406 -28.00 -8.36 -22.18
C LEU A 406 -26.73 -7.62 -21.74
N THR A 407 -26.90 -6.48 -21.07
CA THR A 407 -25.80 -5.74 -20.46
C THR A 407 -25.54 -6.31 -19.06
N ILE A 408 -24.30 -6.67 -18.73
CA ILE A 408 -23.92 -6.69 -17.32
C ILE A 408 -23.76 -5.22 -16.92
N ARG A 409 -24.85 -4.62 -16.42
CA ARG A 409 -24.87 -3.26 -15.85
C ARG A 409 -24.24 -2.17 -16.75
N GLY A 410 -24.71 -2.06 -17.99
CA GLY A 410 -24.28 -1.01 -18.91
C GLY A 410 -23.09 -1.35 -19.81
N PHE A 411 -22.44 -2.51 -19.64
CA PHE A 411 -21.41 -2.98 -20.57
C PHE A 411 -21.95 -3.98 -21.60
N SER A 412 -21.57 -3.77 -22.86
CA SER A 412 -21.87 -4.62 -24.01
C SER A 412 -21.14 -5.98 -23.92
N TRP A 413 -21.69 -7.02 -24.55
CA TRP A 413 -21.00 -8.29 -24.87
C TRP A 413 -19.70 -8.09 -25.65
N ALA A 414 -19.43 -6.89 -26.18
CA ALA A 414 -18.09 -6.50 -26.61
C ALA A 414 -17.00 -6.76 -25.54
N ILE A 415 -17.35 -6.71 -24.24
CA ILE A 415 -16.43 -7.11 -23.16
C ILE A 415 -16.08 -8.60 -23.21
N ILE A 416 -16.99 -9.47 -23.64
CA ILE A 416 -16.72 -10.91 -23.82
C ILE A 416 -15.91 -11.16 -25.09
N ALA A 417 -16.02 -10.29 -26.10
CA ALA A 417 -15.22 -10.37 -27.32
C ALA A 417 -13.72 -10.08 -27.08
N VAL A 418 -13.38 -9.13 -26.20
CA VAL A 418 -11.99 -8.77 -25.87
C VAL A 418 -11.13 -9.96 -25.41
N PRO A 419 -11.52 -10.77 -24.41
CA PRO A 419 -10.73 -11.92 -23.98
C PRO A 419 -10.64 -12.99 -25.07
N LEU A 420 -11.69 -13.19 -25.88
CA LEU A 420 -11.65 -14.12 -27.01
C LEU A 420 -10.64 -13.68 -28.09
N LEU A 421 -10.62 -12.39 -28.42
CA LEU A 421 -9.66 -11.81 -29.37
C LEU A 421 -8.23 -11.86 -28.83
N ALA A 422 -8.02 -11.56 -27.54
CA ALA A 422 -6.72 -11.66 -26.91
C ALA A 422 -6.18 -13.10 -26.94
N LEU A 423 -7.00 -14.10 -26.60
CA LEU A 423 -6.63 -15.51 -26.67
C LEU A 423 -6.41 -15.97 -28.11
N SER A 424 -7.24 -15.53 -29.05
CA SER A 424 -7.06 -15.80 -30.48
C SER A 424 -5.72 -15.27 -30.99
N PHE A 425 -5.39 -14.01 -30.69
CA PHE A 425 -4.10 -13.40 -31.02
C PHE A 425 -2.93 -14.20 -30.45
N GLY A 426 -3.00 -14.58 -29.17
CA GLY A 426 -2.00 -15.43 -28.53
C GLY A 426 -1.84 -16.80 -29.21
N LEU A 427 -2.94 -17.44 -29.61
CA LEU A 427 -2.91 -18.71 -30.33
C LEU A 427 -2.33 -18.56 -31.75
N PHE A 428 -2.65 -17.49 -32.47
CA PHE A 428 -2.07 -17.21 -33.78
C PHE A 428 -0.57 -16.95 -33.69
N ALA A 429 -0.13 -16.11 -32.75
CA ALA A 429 1.27 -15.80 -32.51
C ALA A 429 2.11 -17.06 -32.21
N GLU A 430 1.50 -18.06 -31.59
CA GLU A 430 2.14 -19.32 -31.21
C GLU A 430 1.79 -20.50 -32.15
N SER A 431 1.03 -20.27 -33.23
CA SER A 431 0.58 -21.31 -34.18
C SER A 431 1.69 -21.86 -35.09
N GLY A 432 2.94 -21.43 -34.86
CA GLY A 432 4.14 -21.82 -35.60
C GLY A 432 5.00 -22.91 -34.95
N ARG A 433 6.17 -23.17 -35.55
CA ARG A 433 7.07 -24.33 -35.33
C ARG A 433 7.32 -24.67 -33.86
N ALA A 434 7.46 -25.97 -33.58
CA ALA A 434 7.88 -26.46 -32.28
C ALA A 434 9.27 -25.89 -31.92
N VAL A 435 9.40 -25.42 -30.68
CA VAL A 435 10.57 -24.66 -30.22
C VAL A 435 11.62 -25.62 -29.65
N VAL A 436 12.86 -25.48 -30.10
CA VAL A 436 14.02 -26.10 -29.47
C VAL A 436 14.48 -25.19 -28.35
N ASP A 437 14.55 -25.67 -27.11
CA ASP A 437 15.04 -24.89 -25.98
C ASP A 437 16.15 -25.66 -25.24
N PRO A 438 17.32 -25.05 -25.00
CA PRO A 438 18.43 -25.72 -24.33
C PRO A 438 18.13 -26.10 -22.87
N ASP A 439 17.10 -25.50 -22.24
CA ASP A 439 16.71 -25.89 -20.88
C ASP A 439 15.57 -26.91 -20.84
N ALA A 440 15.06 -27.37 -21.99
CA ALA A 440 14.03 -28.41 -22.02
C ALA A 440 14.60 -29.71 -21.43
N GLY A 441 13.98 -30.23 -20.37
CA GLY A 441 14.49 -31.40 -19.63
C GLY A 441 15.79 -31.16 -18.83
N HIS A 442 16.33 -29.93 -18.83
CA HIS A 442 17.52 -29.60 -18.05
C HIS A 442 17.13 -29.03 -16.67
N HIS A 443 17.66 -29.64 -15.62
CA HIS A 443 17.37 -29.23 -14.23
C HIS A 443 18.46 -28.36 -13.59
N GLY A 444 19.54 -28.05 -14.33
CA GLY A 444 20.66 -27.26 -13.83
C GLY A 444 20.43 -25.75 -13.79
N PRO A 445 21.39 -25.00 -13.22
CA PRO A 445 21.31 -23.54 -13.07
C PRO A 445 21.34 -22.83 -14.42
N ARG A 446 20.36 -21.95 -14.68
CA ARG A 446 20.28 -21.23 -15.95
C ARG A 446 21.35 -20.12 -16.04
N PRO A 447 21.85 -19.81 -17.24
CA PRO A 447 22.81 -18.73 -17.44
C PRO A 447 22.30 -17.39 -16.87
N LEU A 448 23.10 -16.77 -16.01
CA LEU A 448 22.77 -15.49 -15.37
C LEU A 448 22.52 -14.40 -16.42
N GLY A 449 23.29 -14.42 -17.51
CA GLY A 449 23.15 -13.51 -18.63
C GLY A 449 21.83 -13.63 -19.41
N ARG A 450 20.96 -14.60 -19.13
CA ARG A 450 19.62 -14.71 -19.71
C ARG A 450 18.54 -14.65 -18.63
N ALA A 451 18.56 -15.60 -17.70
CA ALA A 451 17.55 -15.68 -16.64
C ALA A 451 17.64 -14.48 -15.66
N GLY A 452 18.87 -14.02 -15.38
CA GLY A 452 19.08 -12.86 -14.52
C GLY A 452 18.64 -11.55 -15.18
N LEU A 453 18.88 -11.36 -16.48
CA LEU A 453 18.38 -10.18 -17.21
C LEU A 453 16.85 -10.13 -17.25
N ALA A 454 16.19 -11.27 -17.40
CA ALA A 454 14.73 -11.35 -17.31
C ALA A 454 14.23 -10.98 -15.90
N LEU A 455 14.90 -11.43 -14.84
CA LEU A 455 14.57 -11.02 -13.47
C LEU A 455 14.79 -9.53 -13.24
N VAL A 456 15.88 -8.95 -13.76
CA VAL A 456 16.14 -7.51 -13.67
C VAL A 456 15.07 -6.71 -14.39
N SER A 457 14.67 -7.16 -15.59
CA SER A 457 13.55 -6.54 -16.31
C SER A 457 12.28 -6.55 -15.47
N LEU A 458 11.91 -7.71 -14.95
CA LEU A 458 10.72 -7.83 -14.12
C LEU A 458 10.83 -6.93 -12.89
N GLY A 459 11.94 -7.00 -12.16
CA GLY A 459 12.13 -6.26 -10.91
C GLY A 459 12.17 -4.73 -11.07
N LEU A 460 12.79 -4.21 -12.12
CA LEU A 460 12.84 -2.76 -12.37
C LEU A 460 11.49 -2.18 -12.80
N VAL A 461 10.76 -2.88 -13.69
CA VAL A 461 9.40 -2.45 -14.06
C VAL A 461 8.45 -2.59 -12.88
N TRP A 462 8.55 -3.70 -12.13
CA TRP A 462 7.76 -3.94 -10.93
C TRP A 462 7.96 -2.84 -9.88
N LEU A 463 9.20 -2.47 -9.59
CA LEU A 463 9.55 -1.38 -8.66
C LEU A 463 8.76 -0.09 -8.97
N VAL A 464 8.84 0.39 -10.20
CA VAL A 464 8.25 1.68 -10.57
C VAL A 464 6.74 1.59 -10.65
N VAL A 465 6.21 0.60 -11.38
CA VAL A 465 4.76 0.48 -11.61
C VAL A 465 4.01 0.21 -10.31
N SER A 466 4.61 -0.52 -9.38
CA SER A 466 3.96 -0.80 -8.08
C SER A 466 3.96 0.40 -7.13
N TYR A 467 4.95 1.30 -7.21
CA TYR A 467 4.96 2.53 -6.40
C TYR A 467 4.13 3.66 -7.04
N PHE A 468 3.98 3.67 -8.37
CA PHE A 468 3.39 4.80 -9.09
C PHE A 468 2.03 5.27 -8.55
N PRO A 469 1.07 4.39 -8.16
CA PRO A 469 -0.18 4.83 -7.54
C PRO A 469 -0.01 5.53 -6.19
N HIS A 470 1.05 5.21 -5.44
CA HIS A 470 1.37 5.82 -4.14
C HIS A 470 2.21 7.08 -4.23
N SER A 471 2.67 7.42 -5.43
CA SER A 471 3.62 8.52 -5.64
C SER A 471 3.06 9.92 -5.39
N ASN A 472 1.75 10.09 -5.20
CA ASN A 472 1.05 11.39 -5.26
C ASN A 472 1.06 12.06 -6.65
N ILE A 473 1.56 11.41 -7.71
CA ILE A 473 1.53 11.91 -9.11
C ILE A 473 0.15 11.71 -9.75
N PRO A 474 -0.40 10.48 -9.86
CA PRO A 474 -1.69 10.28 -10.53
C PRO A 474 -2.88 10.75 -9.68
N VAL A 475 -2.82 10.51 -8.37
CA VAL A 475 -3.89 10.83 -7.40
C VAL A 475 -3.23 11.34 -6.12
N VAL A 476 -3.78 12.39 -5.53
CA VAL A 476 -3.36 12.90 -4.21
C VAL A 476 -3.85 11.91 -3.14
N LEU A 477 -2.94 11.41 -2.31
CA LEU A 477 -3.27 10.53 -1.20
C LEU A 477 -3.48 11.32 0.10
N PRO A 478 -4.15 10.75 1.11
CA PRO A 478 -4.26 11.38 2.43
C PRO A 478 -2.91 11.56 3.15
N THR A 479 -1.90 10.78 2.78
CA THR A 479 -0.57 10.78 3.40
C THR A 479 0.48 11.08 2.34
N VAL A 480 1.39 12.03 2.63
CA VAL A 480 2.49 12.38 1.71
C VAL A 480 3.45 11.22 1.47
N ARG A 481 3.80 10.49 2.54
CA ARG A 481 4.82 9.44 2.54
C ARG A 481 4.56 8.45 3.67
N ALA A 482 4.68 7.16 3.39
CA ALA A 482 4.62 6.09 4.38
C ALA A 482 5.55 4.94 3.95
N GLU A 483 6.12 4.21 4.91
CA GLU A 483 7.06 3.13 4.64
C GLU A 483 6.33 1.91 4.06
N ARG A 484 5.11 1.64 4.55
CA ARG A 484 4.24 0.56 4.06
C ARG A 484 3.97 0.59 2.55
N PHE A 485 4.07 1.76 1.90
CA PHE A 485 3.93 1.87 0.44
C PHE A 485 5.03 1.14 -0.34
N TRP A 486 6.15 0.79 0.32
CA TRP A 486 7.26 0.07 -0.29
C TRP A 486 7.09 -1.45 -0.29
N TYR A 487 6.05 -2.01 0.32
CA TYR A 487 5.85 -3.47 0.38
C TYR A 487 5.83 -4.15 -1.00
N PHE A 488 5.05 -3.60 -1.94
CA PHE A 488 4.99 -4.12 -3.31
C PHE A 488 6.28 -3.83 -4.10
N PRO A 489 6.84 -2.60 -4.09
CA PRO A 489 8.12 -2.30 -4.73
C PRO A 489 9.29 -3.17 -4.29
N VAL A 490 9.35 -3.54 -3.01
CA VAL A 490 10.47 -4.34 -2.46
C VAL A 490 10.51 -5.76 -3.02
N ILE A 491 9.39 -6.30 -3.53
CA ILE A 491 9.39 -7.55 -4.31
C ILE A 491 10.31 -7.39 -5.54
N GLY A 492 10.18 -6.27 -6.25
CA GLY A 492 10.97 -5.93 -7.42
C GLY A 492 12.43 -5.63 -7.11
N THR A 493 12.70 -4.78 -6.12
CA THR A 493 14.08 -4.40 -5.75
C THR A 493 14.86 -5.60 -5.23
N SER A 494 14.23 -6.51 -4.49
CA SER A 494 14.84 -7.74 -4.00
C SER A 494 15.37 -8.63 -5.13
N MET A 495 14.63 -8.74 -6.24
CA MET A 495 15.10 -9.46 -7.43
C MET A 495 16.31 -8.79 -8.10
N VAL A 496 16.27 -7.46 -8.21
CA VAL A 496 17.35 -6.66 -8.82
C VAL A 496 18.63 -6.72 -7.98
N LEU A 497 18.52 -6.51 -6.66
CA LEU A 497 19.66 -6.55 -5.75
C LEU A 497 20.26 -7.96 -5.67
N ALA A 498 19.43 -9.01 -5.62
CA ALA A 498 19.92 -10.38 -5.65
C ALA A 498 20.70 -10.68 -6.94
N PHE A 499 20.21 -10.22 -8.10
CA PHE A 499 20.95 -10.33 -9.35
C PHE A 499 22.27 -9.55 -9.28
N ALA A 500 22.26 -8.31 -8.81
CA ALA A 500 23.45 -7.46 -8.76
C ALA A 500 24.56 -8.08 -7.90
N PHE A 501 24.23 -8.58 -6.70
CA PHE A 501 25.18 -9.27 -5.83
C PHE A 501 25.71 -10.57 -6.44
N VAL A 502 24.85 -11.37 -7.09
CA VAL A 502 25.28 -12.62 -7.74
C VAL A 502 26.16 -12.34 -8.95
N ALA A 503 25.83 -11.33 -9.76
CA ALA A 503 26.64 -10.91 -10.90
C ALA A 503 28.01 -10.39 -10.45
N LEU A 504 28.04 -9.59 -9.38
CA LEU A 504 29.28 -9.11 -8.78
C LEU A 504 30.11 -10.27 -8.21
N HIS A 505 29.47 -11.23 -7.54
CA HIS A 505 30.14 -12.43 -7.04
C HIS A 505 30.78 -13.24 -8.19
N GLU A 506 30.03 -13.49 -9.27
CA GLU A 506 30.56 -14.22 -10.44
C GLU A 506 31.74 -13.49 -11.11
N ALA A 507 31.70 -12.16 -11.17
CA ALA A 507 32.77 -11.35 -11.75
C ALA A 507 34.05 -11.31 -10.90
N LEU A 508 33.94 -11.44 -9.57
CA LEU A 508 35.05 -11.24 -8.64
C LEU A 508 35.55 -12.51 -7.94
N LYS A 509 34.78 -13.63 -7.93
CA LYS A 509 35.10 -14.83 -7.15
C LYS A 509 36.51 -15.42 -7.39
N ASN A 510 37.06 -15.24 -8.59
CA ASN A 510 38.38 -15.77 -8.96
C ASN A 510 39.51 -14.72 -8.85
N LYS A 511 39.23 -13.51 -8.34
CA LYS A 511 40.18 -12.38 -8.30
C LYS A 511 40.89 -12.22 -6.93
N GLY A 512 41.21 -13.32 -6.26
CA GLY A 512 41.95 -13.30 -4.98
C GLY A 512 41.24 -12.48 -3.89
N LYS A 513 41.97 -11.55 -3.24
CA LYS A 513 41.42 -10.67 -2.17
C LYS A 513 40.19 -9.89 -2.61
N LEU A 514 40.09 -9.51 -3.89
CA LEU A 514 38.93 -8.79 -4.42
C LEU A 514 37.65 -9.65 -4.39
N GLY A 515 37.78 -10.99 -4.42
CA GLY A 515 36.66 -11.91 -4.23
C GLY A 515 36.01 -11.83 -2.85
N MET A 516 36.77 -11.42 -1.81
CA MET A 516 36.26 -11.22 -0.44
C MET A 516 35.40 -9.97 -0.29
N LEU A 517 35.45 -9.05 -1.26
CA LEU A 517 34.62 -7.84 -1.25
C LEU A 517 33.12 -8.18 -1.27
N VAL A 518 32.71 -9.21 -2.01
CA VAL A 518 31.28 -9.51 -2.16
C VAL A 518 30.65 -10.07 -0.89
N PRO A 519 31.25 -11.07 -0.20
CA PRO A 519 30.80 -11.46 1.13
C PRO A 519 30.81 -10.31 2.14
N ALA A 520 31.81 -9.41 2.09
CA ALA A 520 31.87 -8.24 2.97
C ALA A 520 30.73 -7.24 2.70
N LEU A 521 30.43 -6.93 1.42
CA LEU A 521 29.31 -6.06 1.04
C LEU A 521 27.96 -6.68 1.40
N LEU A 522 27.78 -7.99 1.17
CA LEU A 522 26.57 -8.71 1.58
C LEU A 522 26.41 -8.69 3.10
N GLY A 523 27.49 -8.98 3.85
CA GLY A 523 27.50 -8.94 5.30
C GLY A 523 27.16 -7.55 5.84
N GLY A 524 27.77 -6.50 5.27
CA GLY A 524 27.47 -5.11 5.63
C GLY A 524 26.04 -4.70 5.29
N PHE A 525 25.53 -5.08 4.11
CA PHE A 525 24.14 -4.83 3.72
C PHE A 525 23.16 -5.50 4.69
N PHE A 526 23.30 -6.81 4.93
CA PHE A 526 22.40 -7.51 5.84
C PHE A 526 22.54 -7.05 7.30
N ALA A 527 23.75 -6.78 7.77
CA ALA A 527 23.95 -6.22 9.10
C ALA A 527 23.20 -4.88 9.24
N PHE A 528 23.35 -3.97 8.28
CA PHE A 528 22.65 -2.69 8.29
C PHE A 528 21.13 -2.85 8.21
N GLN A 529 20.63 -3.61 7.22
CA GLN A 529 19.20 -3.83 7.04
C GLN A 529 18.56 -4.50 8.27
N CYS A 530 19.14 -5.59 8.77
CA CYS A 530 18.62 -6.31 9.93
C CYS A 530 18.67 -5.46 11.21
N THR A 531 19.76 -4.72 11.45
CA THR A 531 19.85 -3.83 12.60
C THR A 531 18.80 -2.73 12.53
N LYS A 532 18.61 -2.08 11.38
CA LYS A 532 17.58 -1.05 11.21
C LYS A 532 16.16 -1.61 11.32
N ALA A 533 15.91 -2.80 10.76
CA ALA A 533 14.63 -3.49 10.88
C ALA A 533 14.30 -3.79 12.34
N TYR A 534 15.24 -4.42 13.06
CA TYR A 534 15.10 -4.75 14.47
C TYR A 534 14.93 -3.52 15.35
N MET A 535 15.76 -2.48 15.16
CA MET A 535 15.64 -1.24 15.91
C MET A 535 14.28 -0.59 15.68
N HIS A 536 13.85 -0.45 14.42
CA HIS A 536 12.58 0.21 14.13
C HIS A 536 11.38 -0.62 14.60
N ALA A 537 11.44 -1.96 14.57
CA ALA A 537 10.40 -2.82 15.10
C ALA A 537 10.22 -2.65 16.63
N ARG A 538 11.28 -2.22 17.34
CA ARG A 538 11.19 -1.89 18.76
C ARG A 538 10.44 -0.59 19.05
N ASP A 539 10.32 0.29 18.06
CA ASP A 539 9.55 1.53 18.22
C ASP A 539 8.06 1.19 18.36
N TYR A 540 7.61 0.09 17.76
CA TYR A 540 6.26 -0.48 17.90
C TYR A 540 6.05 -1.29 19.19
N ARG A 541 6.74 -0.96 20.30
CA ARG A 541 6.53 -1.62 21.60
C ARG A 541 5.41 -0.98 22.40
N SER A 542 5.34 0.34 22.39
CA SER A 542 4.29 1.10 23.06
C SER A 542 3.99 2.37 22.29
N ASP A 543 2.78 2.91 22.47
CA ASP A 543 2.37 4.23 22.01
C ASP A 543 3.39 5.34 22.35
N LEU A 544 3.95 5.34 23.56
CA LEU A 544 4.98 6.29 23.97
C LEU A 544 6.28 6.12 23.18
N THR A 545 6.81 4.90 23.12
CA THR A 545 8.06 4.61 22.40
C THR A 545 7.91 4.90 20.91
N PHE A 546 6.74 4.62 20.34
CA PHE A 546 6.45 4.87 18.93
C PHE A 546 6.50 6.37 18.61
N TRP A 547 5.82 7.20 19.41
CA TRP A 547 5.80 8.64 19.18
C TRP A 547 7.10 9.34 19.54
N GLU A 548 7.83 8.84 20.54
CA GLU A 548 9.19 9.28 20.85
C GLU A 548 10.13 9.05 19.66
N ALA A 549 10.20 7.81 19.17
CA ALA A 549 11.03 7.46 18.03
C ALA A 549 10.61 8.20 16.75
N THR A 550 9.31 8.38 16.54
CA THR A 550 8.78 9.14 15.39
C THR A 550 9.21 10.60 15.47
N LYS A 551 9.03 11.27 16.62
CA LYS A 551 9.49 12.64 16.84
C LYS A 551 11.00 12.78 16.59
N ASP A 552 11.81 11.88 17.12
CA ASP A 552 13.26 11.92 16.98
C ASP A 552 13.72 11.66 15.53
N ALA A 553 12.99 10.82 14.79
CA ALA A 553 13.25 10.54 13.39
C ALA A 553 12.83 11.70 12.46
N VAL A 554 11.75 12.41 12.80
CA VAL A 554 11.20 13.54 12.05
C VAL A 554 10.98 14.77 12.95
N PRO A 555 12.06 15.44 13.40
CA PRO A 555 11.99 16.54 14.37
C PRO A 555 11.33 17.82 13.82
N GLN A 556 10.93 17.81 12.55
CA GLN A 556 10.16 18.88 11.91
C GLN A 556 8.71 18.43 11.64
N SER A 557 8.20 17.40 12.32
CA SER A 557 6.79 16.98 12.21
C SER A 557 5.98 17.51 13.39
N ALA A 558 5.12 18.50 13.14
CA ALA A 558 4.25 19.07 14.16
C ALA A 558 3.34 17.98 14.78
N LYS A 559 2.86 17.06 13.95
CA LYS A 559 2.03 15.93 14.37
C LYS A 559 2.79 14.97 15.29
N ALA A 560 4.07 14.70 15.02
CA ALA A 560 4.87 13.81 15.86
C ALA A 560 5.10 14.42 17.25
N HIS A 561 5.48 15.70 17.32
CA HIS A 561 5.63 16.44 18.58
C HIS A 561 4.32 16.48 19.38
N LEU A 562 3.19 16.80 18.73
CA LEU A 562 1.91 16.87 19.43
C LEU A 562 1.50 15.51 20.00
N ASN A 563 1.58 14.44 19.22
CA ASN A 563 1.20 13.12 19.73
C ASN A 563 2.13 12.63 20.84
N TYR A 564 3.45 12.87 20.75
CA TYR A 564 4.37 12.58 21.85
C TYR A 564 3.99 13.38 23.12
N SER A 565 3.63 14.65 22.97
CA SER A 565 3.15 15.49 24.09
C SER A 565 1.92 14.89 24.79
N VAL A 566 0.97 14.36 24.01
CA VAL A 566 -0.23 13.69 24.54
C VAL A 566 0.16 12.41 25.31
N MET A 567 1.09 11.61 24.77
CA MET A 567 1.57 10.40 25.44
C MET A 567 2.25 10.68 26.77
N LYS A 568 2.99 11.79 26.87
CA LYS A 568 3.63 12.27 28.10
C LYS A 568 2.60 12.79 29.11
N GLY A 569 1.62 13.57 28.65
CA GLY A 569 0.53 14.04 29.51
C GLY A 569 -0.33 12.93 30.11
N ALA A 570 -0.60 11.88 29.34
CA ALA A 570 -1.30 10.69 29.84
C ALA A 570 -0.56 10.01 31.01
N ARG A 571 0.74 10.28 31.17
CA ARG A 571 1.61 9.75 32.24
C ARG A 571 1.97 10.84 33.27
N ALA A 572 1.15 11.87 33.38
CA ALA A 572 1.28 12.99 34.31
C ALA A 572 2.54 13.87 34.16
N ASP A 573 3.30 13.73 33.06
CA ASP A 573 4.46 14.58 32.77
C ASP A 573 4.01 15.83 31.99
N MET A 574 3.47 16.81 32.73
CA MET A 574 2.89 18.03 32.15
C MET A 574 3.95 19.01 31.62
N GLU A 575 5.15 19.02 32.20
CA GLU A 575 6.25 19.87 31.74
C GLU A 575 6.72 19.45 30.34
N THR A 576 6.97 18.15 30.13
CA THR A 576 7.34 17.65 28.81
C THR A 576 6.20 17.85 27.82
N ARG A 577 4.96 17.60 28.24
CA ARG A 577 3.78 17.85 27.39
C ARG A 577 3.69 19.32 26.96
N LEU A 578 3.95 20.27 27.85
CA LEU A 578 3.90 21.69 27.52
C LEU A 578 5.01 22.06 26.54
N HIS A 579 6.24 21.59 26.78
CA HIS A 579 7.37 21.82 25.90
C HIS A 579 7.11 21.30 24.48
N GLU A 580 6.67 20.05 24.36
CA GLU A 580 6.48 19.39 23.06
C GLU A 580 5.26 19.91 22.29
N SER A 581 4.16 20.24 22.99
CA SER A 581 2.99 20.86 22.35
C SER A 581 3.31 22.28 21.85
N ARG A 582 4.16 23.05 22.55
CA ARG A 582 4.66 24.35 22.08
C ARG A 582 5.49 24.22 20.80
N ILE A 583 6.36 23.21 20.70
CA ILE A 583 7.10 22.92 19.46
C ILE A 583 6.12 22.62 18.32
N ALA A 584 5.09 21.80 18.57
CA ALA A 584 4.06 21.52 17.55
C ALA A 584 3.34 22.80 17.09
N LEU A 585 3.03 23.71 18.02
CA LEU A 585 2.43 25.00 17.74
C LEU A 585 3.36 25.92 16.92
N GLU A 586 4.65 25.97 17.25
CA GLU A 586 5.66 26.73 16.50
C GLU A 586 5.83 26.20 15.06
N LEU A 587 5.83 24.88 14.90
CA LEU A 587 5.95 24.22 13.59
C LEU A 587 4.69 24.36 12.73
N ALA A 588 3.51 24.43 13.35
CA ALA A 588 2.22 24.51 12.66
C ALA A 588 1.27 25.53 13.33
N PRO A 589 1.55 26.84 13.24
CA PRO A 589 0.83 27.88 13.98
C PRO A 589 -0.64 28.07 13.53
N LYS A 590 -1.03 27.49 12.39
CA LYS A 590 -2.41 27.51 11.88
C LYS A 590 -3.18 26.22 12.18
N TRP A 591 -2.58 25.28 12.89
CA TRP A 591 -3.23 24.00 13.21
C TRP A 591 -4.03 24.13 14.52
N PRO A 592 -5.38 24.11 14.47
CA PRO A 592 -6.21 24.33 15.67
C PRO A 592 -5.89 23.36 16.80
N MET A 593 -5.56 22.10 16.49
CA MET A 593 -5.24 21.10 17.50
C MET A 593 -3.99 21.46 18.32
N ALA A 594 -2.96 22.06 17.71
CA ALA A 594 -1.77 22.47 18.45
C ALA A 594 -2.09 23.54 19.50
N HIS A 595 -2.88 24.56 19.12
CA HIS A 595 -3.37 25.58 20.04
C HIS A 595 -4.17 24.99 21.20
N ILE A 596 -5.18 24.18 20.89
CA ILE A 596 -6.08 23.59 21.89
C ILE A 596 -5.31 22.67 22.85
N TYR A 597 -4.41 21.82 22.37
CA TYR A 597 -3.67 20.91 23.25
C TYR A 597 -2.60 21.61 24.09
N THR A 598 -1.98 22.69 23.61
CA THR A 598 -1.10 23.53 24.44
C THR A 598 -1.91 24.26 25.51
N GLY A 599 -3.07 24.81 25.16
CA GLY A 599 -4.02 25.40 26.11
C GLY A 599 -4.51 24.39 27.17
N ASP A 600 -4.91 23.20 26.75
CA ASP A 600 -5.33 22.10 27.65
C ASP A 600 -4.20 21.67 28.58
N THR A 601 -2.95 21.75 28.13
CA THR A 601 -1.80 21.50 29.00
C THR A 601 -1.68 22.57 30.09
N LEU A 602 -1.73 23.86 29.73
CA LEU A 602 -1.66 24.96 30.69
C LEU A 602 -2.83 24.94 31.67
N CYS A 603 -4.04 24.69 31.16
CA CYS A 603 -5.25 24.59 31.96
C CYS A 603 -5.14 23.45 33.00
N ARG A 604 -4.67 22.26 32.61
CA ARG A 604 -4.38 21.15 33.54
C ARG A 604 -3.25 21.42 34.54
N MET A 605 -2.42 22.42 34.28
CA MET A 605 -1.40 22.92 35.22
C MET A 605 -1.93 24.05 36.12
N HIS A 606 -3.24 24.26 36.17
CA HIS A 606 -3.91 25.37 36.89
C HIS A 606 -3.49 26.76 36.41
N ARG A 607 -3.12 26.88 35.12
CA ARG A 607 -2.74 28.12 34.45
C ARG A 607 -3.75 28.49 33.38
N ALA A 608 -5.04 28.39 33.70
CA ALA A 608 -6.14 28.59 32.77
C ALA A 608 -6.19 30.00 32.16
N ASP A 609 -5.75 31.04 32.88
CA ASP A 609 -5.61 32.40 32.34
C ASP A 609 -4.63 32.46 31.16
N GLU A 610 -3.54 31.67 31.19
CA GLU A 610 -2.60 31.57 30.08
C GLU A 610 -3.13 30.68 28.94
N ALA A 611 -4.11 29.81 29.23
CA ALA A 611 -4.70 28.91 28.25
C ALA A 611 -5.71 29.61 27.33
N TRP A 612 -6.43 30.61 27.85
CA TRP A 612 -7.46 31.35 27.09
C TRP A 612 -7.03 31.83 25.70
N PRO A 613 -5.93 32.59 25.52
CA PRO A 613 -5.56 33.09 24.19
C PRO A 613 -5.27 31.97 23.18
N LEU A 614 -4.79 30.82 23.65
CA LEU A 614 -4.60 29.63 22.80
C LEU A 614 -5.94 28.99 22.46
N TYR A 615 -6.86 28.88 23.41
CA TYR A 615 -8.20 28.36 23.15
C TYR A 615 -8.97 29.24 22.15
N ALA A 616 -8.98 30.55 22.35
CA ALA A 616 -9.61 31.50 21.43
C ALA A 616 -9.05 31.36 19.99
N SER A 617 -7.73 31.28 19.86
CA SER A 617 -7.06 31.04 18.57
C SER A 617 -7.44 29.68 17.96
N GLY A 618 -7.50 28.63 18.78
CA GLY A 618 -7.90 27.29 18.37
C GLY A 618 -9.36 27.24 17.88
N PHE A 619 -10.27 27.95 18.56
CA PHE A 619 -11.67 28.07 18.17
C PHE A 619 -11.83 28.81 16.83
N ALA A 620 -11.09 29.91 16.63
CA ALA A 620 -11.12 30.67 15.38
C ALA A 620 -10.55 29.86 14.20
N LEU A 621 -9.49 29.08 14.43
CA LEU A 621 -8.86 28.23 13.41
C LEU A 621 -9.66 26.96 13.10
N GLY A 622 -10.43 26.45 14.05
CA GLY A 622 -11.18 25.20 13.96
C GLY A 622 -12.59 25.29 14.55
N PRO A 623 -13.48 26.17 14.04
CA PRO A 623 -14.78 26.43 14.65
C PRO A 623 -15.75 25.24 14.54
N ASN A 624 -15.44 24.24 13.73
CA ASN A 624 -16.27 23.06 13.49
C ASN A 624 -15.67 21.76 14.05
N GLU A 625 -14.74 21.86 15.00
CA GLU A 625 -14.06 20.73 15.65
C GLU A 625 -14.65 20.44 17.05
N PRO A 626 -15.82 19.77 17.16
CA PRO A 626 -16.56 19.68 18.42
C PRO A 626 -15.77 19.02 19.55
N GLY A 627 -14.91 18.04 19.23
CA GLY A 627 -14.08 17.37 20.23
C GLY A 627 -13.01 18.28 20.83
N LEU A 628 -12.39 19.13 20.02
CA LEU A 628 -11.40 20.11 20.49
C LEU A 628 -12.07 21.23 21.28
N ILE A 629 -13.21 21.70 20.78
CA ILE A 629 -14.03 22.72 21.46
C ILE A 629 -14.48 22.22 22.83
N ALA A 630 -15.07 21.03 22.89
CA ALA A 630 -15.52 20.43 24.14
C ALA A 630 -14.38 20.22 25.15
N LEU A 631 -13.19 19.82 24.69
CA LEU A 631 -12.01 19.66 25.55
C LEU A 631 -11.63 20.98 26.24
N ALA A 632 -11.52 22.06 25.47
CA ALA A 632 -11.14 23.37 25.99
C ALA A 632 -12.19 23.96 26.94
N LEU A 633 -13.47 23.95 26.53
CA LEU A 633 -14.58 24.49 27.32
C LEU A 633 -14.75 23.75 28.64
N GLN A 634 -14.62 22.41 28.64
CA GLN A 634 -14.70 21.63 29.87
C GLN A 634 -13.57 22.01 30.83
N CYS A 635 -12.33 22.14 30.35
CA CYS A 635 -11.21 22.51 31.22
C CYS A 635 -11.39 23.90 31.82
N LEU A 636 -11.81 24.90 31.02
CA LEU A 636 -12.10 26.24 31.53
C LEU A 636 -13.22 26.25 32.58
N TYR A 637 -14.25 25.42 32.40
CA TYR A 637 -15.33 25.28 33.37
C TYR A 637 -14.80 24.69 34.68
N ASP A 638 -14.02 23.60 34.62
CA ASP A 638 -13.46 22.93 35.80
C ASP A 638 -12.53 23.86 36.61
N GLU A 639 -11.75 24.70 35.93
CA GLU A 639 -10.89 25.73 36.54
C GLU A 639 -11.64 27.02 36.93
N LYS A 640 -12.97 27.07 36.73
CA LYS A 640 -13.85 28.22 37.03
C LYS A 640 -13.47 29.51 36.28
N LYS A 641 -12.87 29.37 35.11
CA LYS A 641 -12.43 30.47 34.23
C LYS A 641 -13.31 30.69 33.01
N LEU A 642 -14.24 29.78 32.71
CA LEU A 642 -15.12 29.90 31.54
C LEU A 642 -15.92 31.22 31.54
N PHE A 643 -16.50 31.58 32.69
CA PHE A 643 -17.36 32.75 32.80
C PHE A 643 -16.59 34.07 32.78
N ASP A 644 -15.31 34.06 33.13
CA ASP A 644 -14.42 35.23 33.02
C ASP A 644 -14.27 35.68 31.56
N HIS A 645 -14.41 34.75 30.61
CA HIS A 645 -14.28 34.97 29.16
C HIS A 645 -15.61 34.84 28.40
N ALA A 646 -16.75 34.94 29.09
CA ALA A 646 -18.06 34.70 28.50
C ALA A 646 -18.37 35.64 27.32
N ASP A 647 -18.00 36.91 27.42
CA ASP A 647 -18.26 37.91 26.38
C ASP A 647 -17.40 37.66 25.14
N GLU A 648 -16.11 37.36 25.32
CA GLU A 648 -15.21 37.00 24.23
C GLU A 648 -15.64 35.69 23.54
N LEU A 649 -16.09 34.69 24.32
CA LEU A 649 -16.60 33.44 23.76
C LEU A 649 -17.89 33.65 22.95
N ARG A 650 -18.78 34.57 23.38
CA ARG A 650 -19.97 34.97 22.61
C ARG A 650 -19.61 35.70 21.33
N GLU A 651 -18.57 36.52 21.35
CA GLU A 651 -18.05 37.20 20.16
C GLU A 651 -17.53 36.19 19.14
N ILE A 652 -16.67 35.25 19.55
CA ILE A 652 -16.16 34.17 18.69
C ILE A 652 -17.32 33.33 18.12
N ALA A 653 -18.33 33.01 18.94
CA ALA A 653 -19.52 32.30 18.49
C ALA A 653 -20.30 33.11 17.42
N ALA A 654 -20.41 34.43 17.59
CA ALA A 654 -21.09 35.32 16.66
C ALA A 654 -20.32 35.50 15.33
N GLU A 655 -18.99 35.49 15.37
CA GLU A 655 -18.13 35.51 14.17
C GLU A 655 -18.23 34.23 13.33
N HIS A 656 -18.61 33.11 13.95
CA HIS A 656 -18.69 31.79 13.32
C HIS A 656 -20.10 31.18 13.36
N PRO A 657 -21.12 31.82 12.77
CA PRO A 657 -22.49 31.32 12.82
C PRO A 657 -22.63 29.96 12.12
N GLY A 658 -23.46 29.07 12.67
CA GLY A 658 -23.72 27.75 12.09
C GLY A 658 -22.63 26.71 12.31
N THR A 659 -21.66 26.98 13.18
CA THR A 659 -20.55 26.07 13.50
C THR A 659 -20.71 25.43 14.88
N TRP A 660 -19.89 24.41 15.17
CA TRP A 660 -19.90 23.77 16.50
C TRP A 660 -19.49 24.71 17.63
N ILE A 661 -18.61 25.70 17.43
CA ILE A 661 -18.26 26.66 18.50
C ILE A 661 -19.45 27.57 18.83
N ALA A 662 -20.22 28.00 17.83
CA ALA A 662 -21.41 28.81 18.05
C ALA A 662 -22.49 28.06 18.82
N TYR A 663 -22.57 26.73 18.65
CA TYR A 663 -23.48 25.88 19.42
C TYR A 663 -22.92 25.55 20.81
N LEU A 664 -21.77 24.86 20.89
CA LEU A 664 -21.21 24.34 22.14
C LEU A 664 -20.74 25.46 23.08
N GLY A 665 -20.19 26.56 22.56
CA GLY A 665 -19.76 27.69 23.38
C GLY A 665 -20.93 28.29 24.14
N ILE A 666 -22.03 28.58 23.44
CA ILE A 666 -23.24 29.14 24.04
C ILE A 666 -23.94 28.12 24.94
N ASP A 667 -24.10 26.87 24.48
CA ASP A 667 -24.72 25.81 25.29
C ASP A 667 -23.96 25.58 26.61
N THR A 668 -22.63 25.65 26.60
CA THR A 668 -21.83 25.48 27.82
C THR A 668 -21.95 26.69 28.75
N LEU A 669 -22.08 27.91 28.22
CA LEU A 669 -22.34 29.11 29.05
C LEU A 669 -23.73 29.06 29.69
N ASP A 670 -24.75 28.66 28.94
CA ASP A 670 -26.15 28.71 29.38
C ASP A 670 -26.55 27.49 30.23
N ASN A 671 -26.02 26.31 29.89
CA ASN A 671 -26.38 25.03 30.53
C ASN A 671 -25.23 24.39 31.32
N GLY A 672 -24.07 25.06 31.43
CA GLY A 672 -22.88 24.53 32.09
C GLY A 672 -23.10 24.09 33.53
N GLU A 673 -23.84 24.89 34.32
CA GLU A 673 -24.16 24.55 35.73
C GLU A 673 -24.97 23.25 35.84
N LYS A 674 -25.89 23.02 34.90
CA LYS A 674 -26.73 21.83 34.86
C LYS A 674 -25.93 20.57 34.50
N HIS A 675 -24.98 20.70 33.60
CA HIS A 675 -24.21 19.58 33.05
C HIS A 675 -22.86 19.37 33.75
N GLY A 676 -22.44 20.30 34.61
CA GLY A 676 -21.08 20.33 35.16
C GLY A 676 -20.03 20.61 34.08
N GLY A 677 -20.31 21.60 33.20
CA GLY A 677 -19.50 21.96 32.04
C GLY A 677 -20.19 21.61 30.73
N VAL A 678 -19.44 21.08 29.77
CA VAL A 678 -19.98 20.69 28.46
C VAL A 678 -20.95 19.52 28.63
N ASP A 679 -22.05 19.50 27.87
CA ASP A 679 -23.00 18.38 27.87
C ASP A 679 -22.24 17.03 27.73
N PRO A 680 -22.47 16.07 28.65
CA PRO A 680 -21.79 14.76 28.65
C PRO A 680 -21.82 14.02 27.31
N LYS A 681 -22.83 14.27 26.47
CA LYS A 681 -22.93 13.71 25.11
C LYS A 681 -21.78 14.17 24.20
N TYR A 682 -21.28 15.39 24.38
CA TYR A 682 -20.23 15.98 23.55
C TYR A 682 -18.87 16.03 24.26
N ARG A 683 -18.85 15.83 25.58
CA ARG A 683 -17.63 15.83 26.39
C ARG A 683 -16.66 14.70 25.98
N PRO A 684 -15.33 14.95 25.96
CA PRO A 684 -14.35 13.88 25.73
C PRO A 684 -14.50 12.75 26.76
N ARG A 685 -14.35 11.49 26.31
CA ARG A 685 -14.53 10.30 27.17
C ARG A 685 -13.71 10.34 28.47
N SER A 686 -12.52 10.91 28.44
CA SER A 686 -11.64 11.03 29.60
C SER A 686 -12.28 11.75 30.78
N TYR A 687 -13.20 12.68 30.53
CA TYR A 687 -13.93 13.39 31.58
C TYR A 687 -15.23 12.68 32.01
N ASN A 688 -15.77 11.78 31.19
CA ASN A 688 -17.00 11.06 31.49
C ASN A 688 -16.77 9.77 32.28
N GLU A 689 -15.68 9.04 32.00
CA GLU A 689 -15.45 7.68 32.53
C GLU A 689 -14.24 7.59 33.47
N GLY A 690 -13.46 8.67 33.64
CA GLY A 690 -12.17 8.65 34.35
C GLY A 690 -11.10 7.80 33.63
N PRO A 691 -9.85 7.75 34.13
CA PRO A 691 -8.86 6.80 33.63
C PRO A 691 -9.35 5.38 33.95
N LYS A 692 -9.55 4.53 32.95
CA LYS A 692 -9.65 3.09 33.22
C LYS A 692 -8.29 2.64 33.70
N GLU A 693 -8.24 2.00 34.87
CA GLU A 693 -7.04 1.32 35.34
C GLU A 693 -6.51 0.47 34.18
N SER A 694 -5.27 0.77 33.75
CA SER A 694 -4.58 -0.10 32.81
C SER A 694 -4.54 -1.46 33.46
N VAL A 695 -5.16 -2.46 32.81
CA VAL A 695 -4.93 -3.84 33.19
C VAL A 695 -3.45 -4.09 32.88
N ASP A 696 -2.65 -4.10 33.95
CA ASP A 696 -1.21 -4.42 33.95
C ASP A 696 -0.88 -5.73 33.22
#